data_AF-W4V7F0-F1
#
_entry.id   AF-W4V7F0-F1
#
_cell.length_a   1.000
_cell.length_b   1.000
_cell.length_c   1.000
_cell.angle_alpha   90.00
_cell.angle_beta   90.00
_cell.angle_gamma   90.00
#
_symmetry.space_group_name_H-M   'P 1'
#
loop_
_entity.id
_entity.type
_entity.pdbx_description
1 polymer ?
#
loop_
_entity_poly.entity_id
_entity_poly.type
_entity_poly.pdbx_seq_one_letter_code
_entity_poly.pdbx_strand_id
1 'polypeptide(L)'
;MLRSASLKIIRALNIKGGCNIQYALNPNSFEYVVIEVNPRVSRSSALASKATGYPIARVAAKIAIGLNLDEIKNSVTQNTYACFEPSIDYVVTKVPRWPFDKFSNADRSLGTQMKATGEVMAIGRTFEESLLKAIDSLDIKMNYQLGLSLFDNKTVEELVDFIKTPSDERIFAICKALQKGVSSDEISNITKIDIFFVKKLEKIVRMAEEIKNAGIAWLDYDLYSRAKKTGFGDSYIANLINVPLDTVLELRSKYPIRPVYKIVDTCAGEFEAVTPYYYSTYEETDDVIVSDKRKVIVIGSGPIRIGQGIEFDYCSVRSVKTLRELGIESIIINNNPETVSTDFDTSDKLYFEPLTKECVLDIIEKENPLGVIVQFGGQTSINLAGTLAKEGVNILGTSVESIDIAEDRDRFLNLLEELGIPLPEGDTAFSFEEAKEIAQRIGYPVLVRPSYVLGGRAMEVVYNDETLKEYMQLAVGLSTKHPILIDKYVEGKEVEVDGICDGEDVLIPGIMEHIERAGVHSGDSISIYPPQTLDEDTKNTVVDYTVRLAKALKIVGLFNIQFVIDRHNKVYVIEVNPRASRTIPVMSKVTGIPMVDVATKFIMGYKMRDLGYTPGLYKESEFVAVKAPVFSFAKLTTVDTFLGPEMKSTGEVMGISKDYHIALYKALVASGLKIPSGGSVLLSVADRDKTECIEIAQALSDLGFNLVASEAHTPISPVSA
;
A
#
# COMPACT_ATOMS: atom_id res chain seq x y z
N MET A 1 0.78 16.89 -35.82
CA MET A 1 -0.67 17.18 -35.83
C MET A 1 -1.23 17.39 -34.42
N LEU A 2 -1.28 16.36 -33.56
CA LEU A 2 -1.88 16.44 -32.22
C LEU A 2 -1.26 17.54 -31.34
N ARG A 3 0.08 17.66 -31.32
CA ARG A 3 0.80 18.76 -30.65
C ARG A 3 0.24 20.15 -31.00
N SER A 4 0.06 20.42 -32.29
CA SER A 4 -0.47 21.71 -32.77
C SER A 4 -1.93 21.91 -32.35
N ALA A 5 -2.73 20.85 -32.29
CA ALA A 5 -4.10 20.92 -31.76
C ALA A 5 -4.11 21.25 -30.27
N SER A 6 -3.21 20.65 -29.48
CA SER A 6 -3.10 20.92 -28.04
C SER A 6 -2.78 22.39 -27.77
N LEU A 7 -1.78 22.94 -28.48
CA LEU A 7 -1.42 24.37 -28.35
C LEU A 7 -2.56 25.31 -28.76
N LYS A 8 -3.33 24.97 -29.79
CA LYS A 8 -4.51 25.76 -30.20
C LYS A 8 -5.60 25.75 -29.13
N ILE A 9 -5.88 24.59 -28.53
CA ILE A 9 -6.88 24.44 -27.45
C ILE A 9 -6.46 25.23 -26.22
N ILE A 10 -5.19 25.11 -25.79
CA ILE A 10 -4.64 25.84 -24.64
C ILE A 10 -4.82 27.35 -24.81
N ARG A 11 -4.50 27.88 -26.01
CA ARG A 11 -4.67 29.30 -26.34
C ARG A 11 -6.13 29.71 -26.37
N ALA A 12 -6.99 28.90 -26.99
CA ALA A 12 -8.43 29.18 -27.08
C ALA A 12 -9.11 29.22 -25.70
N LEU A 13 -8.68 28.36 -24.77
CA LEU A 13 -9.17 28.32 -23.39
C LEU A 13 -8.43 29.28 -22.45
N ASN A 14 -7.43 30.01 -22.95
CA ASN A 14 -6.58 30.93 -22.18
C ASN A 14 -6.01 30.30 -20.90
N ILE A 15 -5.56 29.05 -20.98
CA ILE A 15 -4.99 28.32 -19.84
C ILE A 15 -3.59 28.86 -19.55
N LYS A 16 -3.35 29.24 -18.30
CA LYS A 16 -2.04 29.66 -17.78
C LYS A 16 -1.60 28.72 -16.65
N GLY A 17 -0.70 27.80 -16.96
CA GLY A 17 -0.25 26.74 -16.05
C GLY A 17 -0.23 25.37 -16.74
N GLY A 18 -0.31 24.30 -15.96
CA GLY A 18 -0.37 22.93 -16.47
C GLY A 18 -1.79 22.48 -16.81
N CYS A 19 -1.95 21.72 -17.90
CA CYS A 19 -3.19 21.05 -18.26
C CYS A 19 -2.93 19.70 -18.93
N ASN A 20 -3.95 18.85 -18.97
CA ASN A 20 -3.94 17.59 -19.72
C ASN A 20 -5.02 17.61 -20.81
N ILE A 21 -4.70 17.12 -22.00
CA ILE A 21 -5.63 17.03 -23.15
C ILE A 21 -5.63 15.60 -23.66
N GLN A 22 -6.82 15.05 -23.87
CA GLN A 22 -7.00 13.68 -24.35
C GLN A 22 -7.56 13.65 -25.77
N TYR A 23 -7.11 12.67 -26.54
CA TYR A 23 -7.48 12.46 -27.93
C TYR A 23 -7.85 11.01 -28.19
N ALA A 24 -8.77 10.78 -29.13
CA ALA A 24 -8.90 9.51 -29.82
C ALA A 24 -8.37 9.70 -31.25
N LEU A 25 -7.40 8.87 -31.66
CA LEU A 25 -6.81 8.88 -33.00
C LEU A 25 -7.26 7.62 -33.75
N ASN A 26 -7.74 7.77 -34.98
CA ASN A 26 -8.03 6.64 -35.84
C ASN A 26 -6.71 5.93 -36.22
N PRO A 27 -6.56 4.61 -35.98
CA PRO A 27 -5.30 3.91 -36.24
C PRO A 27 -4.96 3.81 -37.74
N ASN A 28 -5.95 4.02 -38.62
CA ASN A 28 -5.79 3.86 -40.08
C ASN A 28 -5.78 5.21 -40.84
N SER A 29 -5.80 6.35 -40.14
CA SER A 29 -5.81 7.68 -40.75
C SER A 29 -5.28 8.77 -39.82
N PHE A 30 -5.24 10.01 -40.29
CA PHE A 30 -4.93 11.18 -39.44
C PHE A 30 -6.19 11.81 -38.82
N GLU A 31 -7.33 11.13 -38.86
CA GLU A 31 -8.54 11.59 -38.20
C GLU A 31 -8.42 11.45 -36.68
N TYR A 32 -8.72 12.52 -35.95
CA TYR A 32 -8.69 12.52 -34.49
C TYR A 32 -9.86 13.31 -33.91
N VAL A 33 -10.25 12.93 -32.68
CA VAL A 33 -11.27 13.60 -31.89
C VAL A 33 -10.66 14.05 -30.57
N VAL A 34 -10.98 15.28 -30.15
CA VAL A 34 -10.65 15.77 -28.80
C VAL A 34 -11.68 15.20 -27.84
N ILE A 35 -11.23 14.49 -26.80
CA ILE A 35 -12.11 13.85 -25.82
C ILE A 35 -12.42 14.81 -24.69
N GLU A 36 -11.39 15.31 -24.00
CA GLU A 36 -11.54 16.25 -22.90
C GLU A 36 -10.28 17.10 -22.69
N VAL A 37 -10.45 18.18 -21.93
CA VAL A 37 -9.38 19.05 -21.44
C VAL A 37 -9.53 19.19 -19.93
N ASN A 38 -8.46 18.88 -19.20
CA ASN A 38 -8.36 19.04 -17.76
C ASN A 38 -7.49 20.27 -17.46
N PRO A 39 -8.06 21.46 -17.15
CA PRO A 39 -7.32 22.70 -16.93
C PRO A 39 -6.70 22.77 -15.52
N ARG A 40 -6.00 21.70 -15.13
CA ARG A 40 -5.33 21.53 -13.84
C ARG A 40 -4.25 20.46 -13.95
N VAL A 41 -3.42 20.34 -12.92
CA VAL A 41 -2.62 19.13 -12.70
C VAL A 41 -3.52 17.90 -12.51
N SER A 42 -3.00 16.76 -12.91
CA SER A 42 -3.67 15.46 -12.91
C SER A 42 -2.70 14.35 -12.52
N ARG A 43 -3.22 13.15 -12.28
CA ARG A 43 -2.39 11.93 -12.18
C ARG A 43 -1.45 11.76 -13.37
N SER A 44 -1.93 12.09 -14.59
CA SER A 44 -1.09 12.05 -15.79
C SER A 44 0.02 13.10 -15.77
N SER A 45 -0.18 14.26 -15.14
CA SER A 45 0.90 15.23 -14.95
C SER A 45 1.93 14.79 -13.91
N ALA A 46 1.50 14.09 -12.86
CA ALA A 46 2.42 13.49 -11.89
C ALA A 46 3.28 12.42 -12.58
N LEU A 47 2.63 11.46 -13.26
CA LEU A 47 3.31 10.46 -14.09
C LEU A 47 4.26 11.08 -15.10
N ALA A 48 3.83 12.09 -15.86
CA ALA A 48 4.70 12.77 -16.83
C ALA A 48 5.88 13.48 -16.17
N SER A 49 5.69 14.05 -14.98
CA SER A 49 6.78 14.69 -14.23
C SER A 49 7.84 13.67 -13.81
N LYS A 50 7.41 12.49 -13.32
CA LYS A 50 8.34 11.41 -12.97
C LYS A 50 8.99 10.78 -14.20
N ALA A 51 8.23 10.61 -15.28
CA ALA A 51 8.72 10.02 -16.51
C ALA A 51 9.79 10.87 -17.19
N THR A 52 9.65 12.20 -17.14
CA THR A 52 10.55 13.11 -17.84
C THR A 52 11.59 13.74 -16.94
N GLY A 53 11.37 13.78 -15.62
CA GLY A 53 12.13 14.63 -14.67
C GLY A 53 11.64 16.09 -14.64
N TYR A 54 10.70 16.49 -15.49
CA TYR A 54 10.21 17.87 -15.57
C TYR A 54 9.13 18.15 -14.50
N PRO A 55 9.34 19.06 -13.53
CA PRO A 55 8.42 19.22 -12.40
C PRO A 55 7.20 20.10 -12.75
N ILE A 56 6.21 19.52 -13.46
CA ILE A 56 5.06 20.26 -14.04
C ILE A 56 4.33 21.11 -13.00
N ALA A 57 4.01 20.56 -11.83
CA ALA A 57 3.27 21.30 -10.79
C ALA A 57 4.06 22.50 -10.24
N ARG A 58 5.38 22.34 -10.06
CA ARG A 58 6.27 23.41 -9.59
C ARG A 58 6.40 24.54 -10.62
N VAL A 59 6.53 24.18 -11.90
CA VAL A 59 6.55 25.14 -13.00
C VAL A 59 5.20 25.85 -13.13
N ALA A 60 4.09 25.11 -13.07
CA ALA A 60 2.75 25.68 -13.13
C ALA A 60 2.47 26.68 -11.99
N ALA A 61 2.93 26.39 -10.77
CA ALA A 61 2.83 27.31 -9.64
C ALA A 61 3.61 28.62 -9.86
N LYS A 62 4.79 28.55 -10.48
CA LYS A 62 5.58 29.73 -10.86
C LYS A 62 4.89 30.55 -11.96
N ILE A 63 4.29 29.89 -12.95
CA ILE A 63 3.49 30.57 -13.99
C ILE A 63 2.29 31.29 -13.37
N ALA A 64 1.64 30.69 -12.37
CA ALA A 64 0.49 31.28 -11.70
C ALA A 64 0.81 32.61 -10.98
N ILE A 65 2.06 32.83 -10.57
CA ILE A 65 2.53 34.10 -9.99
C ILE A 65 3.13 35.07 -11.02
N GLY A 66 3.00 34.76 -12.32
CA GLY A 66 3.34 35.67 -13.42
C GLY A 66 4.67 35.39 -14.13
N LEU A 67 5.39 34.32 -13.75
CA LEU A 67 6.63 33.94 -14.44
C LEU A 67 6.35 33.29 -15.81
N ASN A 68 7.20 33.55 -16.78
CA ASN A 68 7.22 32.87 -18.07
C ASN A 68 8.16 31.65 -18.03
N LEU A 69 8.00 30.73 -18.98
CA LEU A 69 8.80 29.49 -19.02
C LEU A 69 10.31 29.76 -19.20
N ASP A 70 10.66 30.83 -19.90
CA ASP A 70 12.03 31.31 -20.15
C ASP A 70 12.67 32.00 -18.94
N GLU A 71 11.89 32.28 -17.89
CA GLU A 71 12.38 32.86 -16.62
C GLU A 71 12.60 31.78 -15.55
N ILE A 72 12.05 30.57 -15.76
CA ILE A 72 12.10 29.48 -14.80
C ILE A 72 13.28 28.56 -15.15
N LYS A 73 14.29 28.46 -14.29
CA LYS A 73 15.39 27.50 -14.48
C LYS A 73 14.90 26.04 -14.41
N ASN A 74 15.46 25.19 -15.27
CA ASN A 74 15.24 23.74 -15.22
C ASN A 74 15.97 23.17 -14.00
N SER A 75 15.22 22.50 -13.11
CA SER A 75 15.78 21.91 -11.89
C SER A 75 16.68 20.71 -12.14
N VAL A 76 16.58 20.08 -13.31
CA VAL A 76 17.30 18.84 -13.64
C VAL A 76 18.72 19.12 -14.13
N THR A 77 18.85 20.00 -15.12
CA THR A 77 20.14 20.37 -15.73
C THR A 77 20.80 21.58 -15.05
N GLN A 78 20.02 22.43 -14.35
CA GLN A 78 20.43 23.71 -13.72
C GLN A 78 21.00 24.79 -14.68
N ASN A 79 21.39 24.40 -15.89
CA ASN A 79 21.99 25.23 -16.93
C ASN A 79 21.03 25.55 -18.08
N THR A 80 19.83 24.96 -18.09
CA THR A 80 18.76 25.29 -19.05
C THR A 80 17.52 25.88 -18.37
N TYR A 81 16.57 26.38 -19.15
CA TYR A 81 15.29 26.92 -18.68
C TYR A 81 14.16 25.91 -18.88
N ALA A 82 13.01 26.14 -18.25
CA ALA A 82 11.83 25.30 -18.33
C ALA A 82 11.11 25.41 -19.69
N CYS A 83 11.55 26.31 -20.57
CA CYS A 83 11.00 26.52 -21.91
C CYS A 83 11.58 25.54 -22.95
N PHE A 84 11.27 24.25 -22.79
CA PHE A 84 11.65 23.20 -23.75
C PHE A 84 10.66 22.03 -23.70
N GLU A 85 10.78 21.11 -24.65
CA GLU A 85 10.07 19.82 -24.63
C GLU A 85 11.07 18.74 -24.23
N PRO A 86 10.84 18.01 -23.11
CA PRO A 86 11.75 16.95 -22.69
C PRO A 86 11.91 15.86 -23.76
N SER A 87 13.13 15.35 -23.87
CA SER A 87 13.47 14.16 -24.64
C SER A 87 13.91 13.07 -23.67
N ILE A 88 13.47 11.84 -23.89
CA ILE A 88 13.82 10.68 -23.07
C ILE A 88 14.42 9.60 -23.97
N ASP A 89 15.45 8.92 -23.49
CA ASP A 89 16.15 7.82 -24.18
C ASP A 89 15.79 6.45 -23.59
N TYR A 90 14.66 6.40 -22.88
CA TYR A 90 14.10 5.21 -22.24
C TYR A 90 12.58 5.15 -22.42
N VAL A 91 11.99 4.02 -22.03
CA VAL A 91 10.56 3.76 -22.03
C VAL A 91 10.05 3.73 -20.59
N VAL A 92 8.95 4.45 -20.36
CA VAL A 92 8.24 4.44 -19.08
C VAL A 92 6.92 3.70 -19.23
N THR A 93 6.71 2.69 -18.39
CA THR A 93 5.47 1.91 -18.36
C THR A 93 4.77 2.15 -17.03
N LYS A 94 3.49 2.52 -17.10
CA LYS A 94 2.62 2.66 -15.94
C LYS A 94 1.56 1.57 -15.96
N VAL A 95 1.41 0.85 -14.85
CA VAL A 95 0.38 -0.19 -14.68
C VAL A 95 -0.51 0.19 -13.50
N PRO A 96 -1.85 0.20 -13.64
CA PRO A 96 -2.74 0.44 -12.52
C PRO A 96 -2.71 -0.69 -11.49
N ARG A 97 -2.94 -0.38 -10.22
CA ARG A 97 -3.18 -1.34 -9.13
C ARG A 97 -4.67 -1.34 -8.78
N TRP A 98 -5.33 -2.49 -8.95
CA TRP A 98 -6.75 -2.66 -8.65
C TRP A 98 -6.97 -3.35 -7.30
N PRO A 99 -8.03 -3.02 -6.55
CA PRO A 99 -8.28 -3.56 -5.22
C PRO A 99 -9.05 -4.90 -5.21
N PHE A 100 -9.02 -5.67 -6.29
CA PHE A 100 -9.83 -6.90 -6.40
C PHE A 100 -9.36 -8.03 -5.46
N ASP A 101 -8.18 -7.90 -4.87
CA ASP A 101 -7.73 -8.71 -3.75
C ASP A 101 -8.57 -8.50 -2.47
N LYS A 102 -9.19 -7.32 -2.33
CA LYS A 102 -10.09 -6.92 -1.22
C LYS A 102 -11.58 -7.00 -1.59
N PHE A 103 -11.90 -7.02 -2.88
CA PHE A 103 -13.28 -7.10 -3.37
C PHE A 103 -13.41 -8.26 -4.36
N SER A 104 -13.39 -9.49 -3.86
CA SER A 104 -13.43 -10.72 -4.66
C SER A 104 -14.68 -10.84 -5.54
N ASN A 105 -15.82 -10.36 -5.04
CA ASN A 105 -17.11 -10.38 -5.74
C ASN A 105 -17.34 -9.14 -6.64
N ALA A 106 -16.36 -8.24 -6.75
CA ALA A 106 -16.49 -7.07 -7.60
C ALA A 106 -16.51 -7.45 -9.08
N ASP A 107 -17.27 -6.70 -9.88
CA ASP A 107 -17.11 -6.74 -11.33
C ASP A 107 -15.71 -6.26 -11.72
N ARG A 108 -14.91 -7.19 -12.26
CA ARG A 108 -13.52 -6.97 -12.69
C ARG A 108 -13.42 -6.38 -14.10
N SER A 109 -14.53 -6.22 -14.80
CA SER A 109 -14.52 -5.60 -16.13
C SER A 109 -14.06 -4.14 -16.05
N LEU A 110 -13.30 -3.69 -17.06
CA LEU A 110 -12.78 -2.34 -17.14
C LEU A 110 -13.52 -1.55 -18.23
N GLY A 111 -13.86 -0.31 -17.91
CA GLY A 111 -14.53 0.62 -18.81
C GLY A 111 -14.05 2.05 -18.58
N THR A 112 -14.91 3.03 -18.86
CA THR A 112 -14.60 4.46 -18.71
C THR A 112 -14.53 4.91 -17.25
N GLN A 113 -15.23 4.21 -16.34
CA GLN A 113 -15.17 4.48 -14.91
C GLN A 113 -13.94 3.81 -14.28
N MET A 114 -13.10 4.61 -13.62
CA MET A 114 -11.88 4.11 -12.99
C MET A 114 -12.18 3.29 -11.73
N LYS A 115 -11.67 2.04 -11.69
CA LYS A 115 -11.73 1.12 -10.54
C LYS A 115 -10.37 0.93 -9.82
N ALA A 116 -9.26 1.40 -10.41
CA ALA A 116 -7.93 1.29 -9.81
C ALA A 116 -7.78 2.19 -8.57
N THR A 117 -7.09 1.70 -7.54
CA THR A 117 -6.82 2.43 -6.28
C THR A 117 -5.42 3.04 -6.23
N GLY A 118 -4.52 2.58 -7.09
CA GLY A 118 -3.19 3.17 -7.24
C GLY A 118 -2.55 2.82 -8.58
N GLU A 119 -1.26 3.06 -8.69
CA GLU A 119 -0.46 2.78 -9.88
C GLU A 119 1.01 2.54 -9.53
N VAL A 120 1.69 1.83 -10.42
CA VAL A 120 3.14 1.67 -10.44
C VAL A 120 3.69 2.27 -11.71
N MET A 121 4.95 2.67 -11.66
CA MET A 121 5.72 3.08 -12.83
C MET A 121 7.03 2.29 -12.83
N ALA A 122 7.55 1.99 -14.02
CA ALA A 122 8.92 1.52 -14.16
C ALA A 122 9.57 2.12 -15.41
N ILE A 123 10.89 2.17 -15.38
CA ILE A 123 11.73 2.70 -16.44
C ILE A 123 12.65 1.59 -16.94
N GLY A 124 12.74 1.44 -18.27
CA GLY A 124 13.67 0.54 -18.94
C GLY A 124 14.07 1.09 -20.30
N ARG A 125 15.20 0.64 -20.84
CA ARG A 125 15.72 1.04 -22.16
C ARG A 125 14.90 0.44 -23.30
N THR A 126 14.15 -0.61 -23.01
CA THR A 126 13.20 -1.23 -23.93
C THR A 126 11.81 -1.31 -23.33
N PHE A 127 10.79 -1.44 -24.18
CA PHE A 127 9.42 -1.62 -23.73
C PHE A 127 9.27 -2.91 -22.90
N GLU A 128 9.90 -3.99 -23.34
CA GLU A 128 9.86 -5.28 -22.65
C GLU A 128 10.40 -5.17 -21.22
N GLU A 129 11.55 -4.50 -21.06
CA GLU A 129 12.18 -4.28 -19.75
C GLU A 129 11.33 -3.41 -18.85
N SER A 130 10.85 -2.28 -19.38
CA SER A 130 9.99 -1.35 -18.66
C SER A 130 8.69 -2.02 -18.20
N LEU A 131 8.06 -2.82 -19.07
CA LEU A 131 6.82 -3.52 -18.74
C LEU A 131 7.03 -4.59 -17.66
N LEU A 132 8.05 -5.44 -17.78
CA LEU A 132 8.29 -6.51 -16.80
C LEU A 132 8.62 -5.93 -15.42
N LYS A 133 9.45 -4.89 -15.35
CA LYS A 133 9.69 -4.15 -14.09
C LYS A 133 8.42 -3.54 -13.51
N ALA A 134 7.53 -3.00 -14.34
CA ALA A 134 6.25 -2.46 -13.88
C ALA A 134 5.32 -3.55 -13.35
N ILE A 135 5.30 -4.74 -13.96
CA ILE A 135 4.51 -5.88 -13.49
C ILE A 135 5.05 -6.39 -12.14
N ASP A 136 6.37 -6.52 -11.99
CA ASP A 136 7.01 -6.90 -10.72
C ASP A 136 6.77 -5.87 -9.61
N SER A 137 6.50 -4.62 -9.97
CA SER A 137 6.23 -3.52 -9.06
C SER A 137 4.84 -3.56 -8.43
N LEU A 138 3.88 -4.32 -8.96
CA LEU A 138 2.45 -4.26 -8.58
C LEU A 138 2.14 -4.70 -7.13
N ASP A 139 3.09 -5.32 -6.44
CA ASP A 139 2.93 -5.81 -5.06
C ASP A 139 1.66 -6.69 -4.92
N ILE A 140 1.58 -7.71 -5.77
CA ILE A 140 0.51 -8.72 -5.73
C ILE A 140 1.15 -10.08 -5.45
N LYS A 141 0.66 -10.78 -4.42
CA LYS A 141 1.20 -12.08 -3.99
C LYS A 141 1.08 -13.10 -5.13
N MET A 142 2.24 -13.56 -5.62
CA MET A 142 2.50 -14.73 -6.50
C MET A 142 1.67 -14.85 -7.79
N ASN A 143 2.37 -15.13 -8.90
CA ASN A 143 1.84 -15.48 -10.23
C ASN A 143 1.39 -14.35 -11.17
N TYR A 144 1.85 -13.11 -10.97
CA TYR A 144 1.68 -12.03 -11.96
C TYR A 144 2.80 -11.99 -13.01
N GLN A 145 3.56 -13.08 -13.20
CA GLN A 145 4.52 -13.14 -14.31
C GLN A 145 3.75 -13.51 -15.60
N LEU A 146 4.07 -12.85 -16.71
CA LEU A 146 3.27 -12.92 -17.94
C LEU A 146 3.22 -14.34 -18.53
N GLY A 147 2.05 -15.00 -18.47
CA GLY A 147 1.85 -16.35 -19.03
C GLY A 147 1.91 -17.50 -18.01
N LEU A 148 1.79 -17.20 -16.71
CA LEU A 148 1.73 -18.19 -15.64
C LEU A 148 0.36 -18.86 -15.43
N SER A 149 0.37 -19.84 -14.53
CA SER A 149 -0.59 -20.92 -14.27
C SER A 149 -2.08 -20.58 -14.15
N LEU A 150 -2.44 -19.32 -13.90
CA LEU A 150 -3.84 -18.86 -13.77
C LEU A 150 -4.73 -19.30 -14.94
N PHE A 151 -4.15 -19.40 -16.14
CA PHE A 151 -4.86 -19.73 -17.36
C PHE A 151 -4.38 -21.03 -18.04
N ASP A 152 -3.64 -21.89 -17.33
CA ASP A 152 -3.12 -23.15 -17.91
C ASP A 152 -4.25 -24.06 -18.40
N ASN A 153 -5.30 -24.18 -17.60
CA ASN A 153 -6.44 -25.07 -17.86
C ASN A 153 -7.44 -24.52 -18.87
N LYS A 154 -7.34 -23.23 -19.29
CA LYS A 154 -8.28 -22.65 -20.24
C LYS A 154 -7.99 -23.06 -21.67
N THR A 155 -8.99 -23.36 -22.49
CA THR A 155 -8.79 -23.61 -23.93
C THR A 155 -8.45 -22.32 -24.68
N VAL A 156 -8.03 -22.45 -25.94
CA VAL A 156 -7.77 -21.28 -26.80
C VAL A 156 -9.05 -20.47 -27.00
N GLU A 157 -10.19 -21.13 -27.19
CA GLU A 157 -11.50 -20.49 -27.36
C GLU A 157 -11.91 -19.71 -26.11
N GLU A 158 -11.71 -20.28 -24.92
CA GLU A 158 -12.01 -19.61 -23.65
C GLU A 158 -11.11 -18.39 -23.42
N LEU A 159 -9.84 -18.47 -23.81
CA LEU A 159 -8.90 -17.35 -23.75
C LEU A 159 -9.29 -16.24 -24.72
N VAL A 160 -9.59 -16.59 -25.96
CA VAL A 160 -10.04 -15.66 -27.00
C VAL A 160 -11.33 -14.96 -26.58
N ASP A 161 -12.25 -15.66 -25.93
CA ASP A 161 -13.46 -15.05 -25.40
C ASP A 161 -13.17 -14.10 -24.21
N PHE A 162 -12.32 -14.54 -23.27
CA PHE A 162 -11.93 -13.76 -22.11
C PHE A 162 -11.26 -12.43 -22.50
N ILE A 163 -10.35 -12.43 -23.46
CA ILE A 163 -9.61 -11.22 -23.87
C ILE A 163 -10.48 -10.21 -24.64
N LYS A 164 -11.72 -10.54 -25.05
CA LYS A 164 -12.63 -9.56 -25.67
C LYS A 164 -13.01 -8.46 -24.68
N THR A 165 -13.26 -8.84 -23.43
CA THR A 165 -13.68 -7.92 -22.37
C THR A 165 -12.46 -7.45 -21.57
N PRO A 166 -12.18 -6.13 -21.53
CA PRO A 166 -11.13 -5.58 -20.67
C PRO A 166 -11.30 -5.99 -19.20
N SER A 167 -10.24 -6.53 -18.58
CA SER A 167 -10.16 -6.85 -17.15
C SER A 167 -8.74 -6.57 -16.64
N ASP A 168 -8.55 -6.55 -15.32
CA ASP A 168 -7.22 -6.40 -14.71
C ASP A 168 -6.27 -7.57 -15.05
N GLU A 169 -6.83 -8.74 -15.41
CA GLU A 169 -6.06 -9.93 -15.76
C GLU A 169 -5.76 -10.09 -17.26
N ARG A 170 -6.29 -9.17 -18.10
CA ARG A 170 -6.30 -9.33 -19.56
C ARG A 170 -4.92 -9.49 -20.18
N ILE A 171 -3.91 -8.77 -19.68
CA ILE A 171 -2.54 -8.87 -20.22
C ILE A 171 -1.94 -10.26 -20.03
N PHE A 172 -2.26 -10.93 -18.91
CA PHE A 172 -1.82 -12.30 -18.62
C PHE A 172 -2.53 -13.30 -19.53
N ALA A 173 -3.84 -13.13 -19.74
CA ALA A 173 -4.62 -13.95 -20.67
C ALA A 173 -4.14 -13.79 -22.13
N ILE A 174 -3.77 -12.58 -22.54
CA ILE A 174 -3.15 -12.31 -23.85
C ILE A 174 -1.84 -13.07 -24.00
N CYS A 175 -0.95 -13.00 -22.99
CA CYS A 175 0.32 -13.72 -23.03
C CYS A 175 0.12 -15.24 -23.08
N LYS A 176 -0.90 -15.75 -22.36
CA LYS A 176 -1.28 -17.16 -22.44
C LYS A 176 -1.83 -17.55 -23.82
N ALA A 177 -2.64 -16.70 -24.44
CA ALA A 177 -3.16 -16.95 -25.79
C ALA A 177 -2.03 -17.00 -26.83
N LEU A 178 -1.07 -16.07 -26.76
CA LEU A 178 0.16 -16.09 -27.57
C LEU A 178 0.94 -17.40 -27.37
N GLN A 179 1.11 -17.83 -26.11
CA GLN A 179 1.77 -19.08 -25.77
C GLN A 179 1.07 -20.31 -26.37
N LYS A 180 -0.27 -20.29 -26.46
CA LYS A 180 -1.07 -21.35 -27.08
C LYS A 180 -1.21 -21.23 -28.61
N GLY A 181 -0.46 -20.32 -29.24
CA GLY A 181 -0.36 -20.20 -30.69
C GLY A 181 -1.37 -19.25 -31.35
N VAL A 182 -2.11 -18.44 -30.59
CA VAL A 182 -2.97 -17.39 -31.18
C VAL A 182 -2.07 -16.30 -31.78
N SER A 183 -2.38 -15.87 -33.01
CA SER A 183 -1.54 -14.90 -33.71
C SER A 183 -1.63 -13.50 -33.10
N SER A 184 -0.52 -12.74 -33.16
CA SER A 184 -0.49 -11.34 -32.73
C SER A 184 -1.52 -10.46 -33.47
N ASP A 185 -1.76 -10.72 -34.75
CA ASP A 185 -2.78 -10.02 -35.56
C ASP A 185 -4.20 -10.30 -35.06
N GLU A 186 -4.51 -11.55 -34.72
CA GLU A 186 -5.82 -11.93 -34.15
C GLU A 186 -6.05 -11.25 -32.80
N ILE A 187 -5.05 -11.27 -31.91
CA ILE A 187 -5.14 -10.59 -30.61
C ILE A 187 -5.30 -9.08 -30.79
N SER A 188 -4.53 -8.45 -31.68
CA SER A 188 -4.69 -7.02 -31.97
C SER A 188 -6.11 -6.72 -32.49
N ASN A 189 -6.64 -7.56 -33.38
CA ASN A 189 -7.97 -7.39 -33.94
C ASN A 189 -9.07 -7.53 -32.90
N ILE A 190 -8.95 -8.46 -31.96
CA ILE A 190 -9.91 -8.66 -30.86
C ILE A 190 -9.81 -7.52 -29.85
N THR A 191 -8.59 -7.22 -29.41
CA THR A 191 -8.37 -6.37 -28.24
C THR A 191 -8.33 -4.88 -28.55
N LYS A 192 -8.07 -4.55 -29.82
CA LYS A 192 -7.74 -3.20 -30.32
C LYS A 192 -6.45 -2.62 -29.72
N ILE A 193 -5.67 -3.44 -29.02
CA ILE A 193 -4.29 -3.09 -28.65
C ILE A 193 -3.46 -3.07 -29.93
N ASP A 194 -2.63 -2.04 -30.08
CA ASP A 194 -1.78 -1.88 -31.25
C ASP A 194 -0.86 -3.10 -31.43
N ILE A 195 -0.75 -3.55 -32.68
CA ILE A 195 0.05 -4.72 -33.06
C ILE A 195 1.51 -4.62 -32.60
N PHE A 196 2.06 -3.41 -32.50
CA PHE A 196 3.38 -3.17 -31.94
C PHE A 196 3.51 -3.76 -30.54
N PHE A 197 2.59 -3.43 -29.62
CA PHE A 197 2.64 -3.91 -28.25
C PHE A 197 2.37 -5.41 -28.17
N VAL A 198 1.44 -5.94 -28.96
CA VAL A 198 1.15 -7.38 -28.98
C VAL A 198 2.39 -8.19 -29.43
N LYS A 199 3.11 -7.73 -30.46
CA LYS A 199 4.37 -8.36 -30.89
C LYS A 199 5.47 -8.28 -29.83
N LYS A 200 5.50 -7.23 -29.01
CA LYS A 200 6.42 -7.15 -27.86
C LYS A 200 6.07 -8.17 -26.77
N LEU A 201 4.78 -8.36 -26.48
CA LEU A 201 4.33 -9.42 -25.58
C LEU A 201 4.70 -10.81 -26.14
N GLU A 202 4.54 -11.03 -27.44
CA GLU A 202 4.93 -12.28 -28.10
C GLU A 202 6.43 -12.56 -27.93
N LYS A 203 7.28 -11.53 -28.04
CA LYS A 203 8.73 -11.67 -27.79
C LYS A 203 9.03 -12.08 -26.34
N ILE A 204 8.32 -11.51 -25.36
CA ILE A 204 8.45 -11.91 -23.94
C ILE A 204 8.04 -13.37 -23.79
N VAL A 205 6.90 -13.78 -24.36
CA VAL A 205 6.42 -15.17 -24.27
C VAL A 205 7.41 -16.16 -24.88
N ARG A 206 7.97 -15.85 -26.07
CA ARG A 206 8.99 -16.70 -26.70
C ARG A 206 10.26 -16.82 -25.86
N MET A 207 10.72 -15.73 -25.25
CA MET A 207 11.86 -15.76 -24.32
C MET A 207 11.56 -16.63 -23.09
N ALA A 208 10.35 -16.52 -22.53
CA ALA A 208 9.93 -17.34 -21.40
C ALA A 208 9.91 -18.85 -21.75
N GLU A 209 9.46 -19.20 -22.95
CA GLU A 209 9.52 -20.58 -23.47
C GLU A 209 10.94 -21.07 -23.68
N GLU A 210 11.82 -20.22 -24.22
CA GLU A 210 13.25 -20.53 -24.40
C GLU A 210 13.92 -20.86 -23.06
N ILE A 211 13.72 -20.01 -22.05
CA ILE A 211 14.22 -20.21 -20.67
C ILE A 211 13.67 -21.50 -20.07
N LYS A 212 12.35 -21.71 -20.19
CA LYS A 212 11.68 -22.91 -19.67
C LYS A 212 12.20 -24.20 -20.31
N ASN A 213 12.40 -24.20 -21.62
CA ASN A 213 12.88 -25.38 -22.37
C ASN A 213 14.37 -25.67 -22.10
N ALA A 214 15.17 -24.63 -21.88
CA ALA A 214 16.57 -24.78 -21.48
C ALA A 214 16.69 -25.42 -20.09
N GLY A 215 15.85 -24.98 -19.15
CA GLY A 215 15.96 -25.38 -17.74
C GLY A 215 17.30 -24.94 -17.13
N ILE A 216 17.56 -25.34 -15.88
CA ILE A 216 18.78 -24.92 -15.18
C ILE A 216 20.08 -25.42 -15.85
N ALA A 217 20.03 -26.57 -16.51
CA ALA A 217 21.21 -27.21 -17.12
C ALA A 217 21.75 -26.46 -18.35
N TRP A 218 20.89 -25.74 -19.07
CA TRP A 218 21.22 -25.07 -20.32
C TRP A 218 21.00 -23.55 -20.26
N LEU A 219 20.81 -23.01 -19.05
CA LEU A 219 20.75 -21.57 -18.82
C LEU A 219 22.17 -20.97 -18.80
N ASP A 220 22.77 -20.87 -19.98
CA ASP A 220 24.11 -20.33 -20.17
C ASP A 220 24.15 -18.79 -20.02
N TYR A 221 25.37 -18.24 -20.08
CA TYR A 221 25.59 -16.80 -19.97
C TYR A 221 24.83 -15.98 -21.02
N ASP A 222 24.74 -16.47 -22.27
CA ASP A 222 24.09 -15.74 -23.36
C ASP A 222 22.58 -15.66 -23.14
N LEU A 223 21.93 -16.80 -22.89
CA LEU A 223 20.50 -16.86 -22.62
C LEU A 223 20.14 -16.04 -21.37
N TYR A 224 20.92 -16.18 -20.30
CA TYR A 224 20.73 -15.38 -19.08
C TYR A 224 20.85 -13.88 -19.37
N SER A 225 21.90 -13.45 -20.08
CA SER A 225 22.13 -12.04 -20.42
C SER A 225 21.00 -11.48 -21.28
N ARG A 226 20.53 -12.22 -22.29
CA ARG A 226 19.38 -11.83 -23.12
C ARG A 226 18.09 -11.73 -22.31
N ALA A 227 17.87 -12.65 -21.36
CA ALA A 227 16.72 -12.62 -20.47
C ALA A 227 16.74 -11.34 -19.59
N LYS A 228 17.89 -11.03 -18.97
CA LYS A 228 18.05 -9.81 -18.15
C LYS A 228 17.86 -8.54 -18.97
N LYS A 229 18.46 -8.43 -20.17
CA LYS A 229 18.25 -7.30 -21.10
C LYS A 229 16.81 -7.14 -21.57
N THR A 230 16.04 -8.24 -21.59
CA THR A 230 14.60 -8.20 -21.90
C THR A 230 13.76 -7.77 -20.68
N GLY A 231 14.32 -7.83 -19.47
CA GLY A 231 13.66 -7.45 -18.21
C GLY A 231 13.22 -8.59 -17.32
N PHE A 232 13.64 -9.83 -17.57
CA PHE A 232 13.26 -10.94 -16.71
C PHE A 232 13.95 -10.85 -15.35
N GLY A 233 13.17 -10.72 -14.27
CA GLY A 233 13.65 -10.87 -12.91
C GLY A 233 14.11 -12.31 -12.63
N ASP A 234 15.03 -12.47 -11.69
CA ASP A 234 15.58 -13.76 -11.27
C ASP A 234 14.49 -14.67 -10.68
N SER A 235 13.50 -14.07 -10.00
CA SER A 235 12.32 -14.79 -9.51
C SER A 235 11.43 -15.31 -10.63
N TYR A 236 11.40 -14.62 -11.79
CA TYR A 236 10.66 -15.09 -12.96
C TYR A 236 11.40 -16.24 -13.64
N ILE A 237 12.70 -16.11 -13.82
CA ILE A 237 13.54 -17.19 -14.34
C ILE A 237 13.41 -18.44 -13.46
N ALA A 238 13.51 -18.28 -12.14
CA ALA A 238 13.39 -19.38 -11.17
C ALA A 238 12.06 -20.12 -11.27
N ASN A 239 10.96 -19.38 -11.39
CA ASN A 239 9.62 -19.94 -11.54
C ASN A 239 9.44 -20.68 -12.88
N LEU A 240 9.97 -20.14 -13.98
CA LEU A 240 9.87 -20.76 -15.30
C LEU A 240 10.55 -22.13 -15.37
N ILE A 241 11.70 -22.27 -14.70
CA ILE A 241 12.49 -23.51 -14.68
C ILE A 241 12.23 -24.38 -13.44
N ASN A 242 11.30 -23.95 -12.57
CA ASN A 242 10.87 -24.65 -11.35
C ASN A 242 12.03 -24.98 -10.38
N VAL A 243 12.83 -23.97 -10.03
CA VAL A 243 13.91 -24.07 -9.03
C VAL A 243 13.77 -22.98 -7.95
N PRO A 244 14.37 -23.14 -6.77
CA PRO A 244 14.45 -22.08 -5.77
C PRO A 244 15.15 -20.83 -6.33
N LEU A 245 14.70 -19.64 -5.92
CA LEU A 245 15.31 -18.35 -6.33
C LEU A 245 16.81 -18.30 -6.04
N ASP A 246 17.25 -18.82 -4.90
CA ASP A 246 18.65 -18.78 -4.51
C ASP A 246 19.55 -19.55 -5.49
N THR A 247 19.04 -20.60 -6.16
CA THR A 247 19.77 -21.30 -7.23
C THR A 247 20.03 -20.40 -8.44
N VAL A 248 19.08 -19.55 -8.81
CA VAL A 248 19.23 -18.59 -9.91
C VAL A 248 20.17 -17.45 -9.51
N LEU A 249 20.11 -16.99 -8.25
CA LEU A 249 21.04 -15.98 -7.73
C LEU A 249 22.48 -16.50 -7.67
N GLU A 250 22.70 -17.75 -7.26
CA GLU A 250 24.01 -18.41 -7.29
C GLU A 250 24.55 -18.58 -8.73
N LEU A 251 23.66 -18.80 -9.71
CA LEU A 251 24.06 -18.83 -11.10
C LEU A 251 24.43 -17.42 -11.58
N ARG A 252 23.63 -16.41 -11.24
CA ARG A 252 23.91 -15.01 -11.54
C ARG A 252 25.24 -14.58 -10.98
N SER A 253 25.61 -14.95 -9.76
CA SER A 253 26.90 -14.56 -9.16
C SER A 253 28.12 -15.15 -9.88
N LYS A 254 27.96 -16.29 -10.58
CA LYS A 254 28.99 -16.88 -11.45
C LYS A 254 29.09 -16.16 -12.80
N TYR A 255 28.02 -15.49 -13.22
CA TYR A 255 28.01 -14.66 -14.41
C TYR A 255 28.32 -13.19 -14.03
N PRO A 256 29.19 -12.48 -14.74
CA PRO A 256 29.40 -11.05 -14.48
C PRO A 256 28.23 -10.18 -15.00
N ILE A 257 26.98 -10.58 -14.73
CA ILE A 257 25.76 -9.91 -15.19
C ILE A 257 25.19 -9.12 -14.01
N ARG A 258 25.42 -7.81 -14.06
CA ARG A 258 24.91 -6.85 -13.07
C ARG A 258 24.19 -5.71 -13.80
N PRO A 259 23.15 -5.12 -13.21
CA PRO A 259 22.56 -3.93 -13.78
C PRO A 259 23.54 -2.75 -13.66
N VAL A 260 23.50 -1.90 -14.67
CA VAL A 260 23.99 -0.52 -14.58
C VAL A 260 22.81 0.40 -14.27
N TYR A 261 23.10 1.60 -13.77
CA TYR A 261 22.06 2.56 -13.43
C TYR A 261 22.20 3.82 -14.28
N LYS A 262 21.09 4.23 -14.88
CA LYS A 262 21.00 5.38 -15.78
C LYS A 262 20.28 6.53 -15.12
N ILE A 263 20.69 7.75 -15.44
CA ILE A 263 20.11 8.98 -14.91
C ILE A 263 18.87 9.39 -15.71
N VAL A 264 17.86 9.96 -15.03
CA VAL A 264 16.76 10.69 -15.67
C VAL A 264 17.16 12.16 -15.80
N ASP A 265 17.35 12.63 -17.04
CA ASP A 265 18.02 13.91 -17.33
C ASP A 265 17.16 14.96 -18.06
N THR A 266 15.91 14.64 -18.43
CA THR A 266 15.01 15.45 -19.29
C THR A 266 15.45 15.68 -20.73
N CYS A 267 16.65 15.26 -21.14
CA CYS A 267 17.29 15.70 -22.38
C CYS A 267 18.05 14.62 -23.17
N ALA A 268 17.96 13.34 -22.77
CA ALA A 268 18.51 12.21 -23.52
C ALA A 268 20.03 12.34 -23.79
N GLY A 269 20.79 12.74 -22.76
CA GLY A 269 22.24 12.89 -22.80
C GLY A 269 22.76 14.15 -23.48
N GLU A 270 21.89 15.08 -23.91
CA GLU A 270 22.32 16.34 -24.54
C GLU A 270 23.04 17.26 -23.53
N PHE A 271 22.61 17.26 -22.27
CA PHE A 271 23.19 18.05 -21.19
C PHE A 271 23.50 17.18 -19.98
N GLU A 272 24.53 17.56 -19.23
CA GLU A 272 24.83 16.91 -17.95
C GLU A 272 23.71 17.18 -16.95
N ALA A 273 23.09 16.12 -16.44
CA ALA A 273 22.10 16.20 -15.38
C ALA A 273 22.77 16.14 -14.01
N VAL A 274 22.27 16.96 -13.10
CA VAL A 274 22.77 17.03 -11.70
C VAL A 274 21.84 16.26 -10.76
N THR A 275 20.71 15.73 -11.26
CA THR A 275 19.70 15.10 -10.42
C THR A 275 20.01 13.65 -10.10
N PRO A 276 19.97 13.26 -8.82
CA PRO A 276 20.32 11.91 -8.42
C PRO A 276 19.11 10.97 -8.56
N TYR A 277 18.55 10.87 -9.77
CA TYR A 277 17.37 10.09 -10.11
C TYR A 277 17.75 8.99 -11.09
N TYR A 278 17.74 7.75 -10.61
CA TYR A 278 18.27 6.59 -11.32
C TYR A 278 17.23 5.49 -11.56
N TYR A 279 17.46 4.72 -12.61
CA TYR A 279 16.79 3.44 -12.89
C TYR A 279 17.82 2.42 -13.39
N SER A 280 17.57 1.14 -13.08
CA SER A 280 18.41 0.02 -13.51
C SER A 280 18.13 -0.38 -14.96
N THR A 281 19.18 -0.81 -15.65
CA THR A 281 19.12 -1.50 -16.95
C THR A 281 20.35 -2.37 -17.17
N TYR A 282 20.35 -3.21 -18.20
CA TYR A 282 21.46 -4.12 -18.55
C TYR A 282 22.25 -3.62 -19.77
N GLU A 283 22.77 -2.39 -19.69
CA GLU A 283 23.69 -1.77 -20.65
C GLU A 283 25.16 -1.79 -20.13
N GLU A 284 26.07 -1.08 -20.81
CA GLU A 284 27.51 -1.15 -20.53
C GLU A 284 28.02 -0.07 -19.56
N THR A 285 27.42 1.13 -19.57
CA THR A 285 27.90 2.27 -18.78
C THR A 285 27.00 2.56 -17.59
N ASP A 286 27.60 2.94 -16.47
CA ASP A 286 26.89 3.29 -15.24
C ASP A 286 27.05 4.78 -14.95
N ASP A 287 25.93 5.45 -14.67
CA ASP A 287 25.89 6.89 -14.43
C ASP A 287 25.90 7.21 -12.92
N VAL A 288 25.80 6.21 -12.04
CA VAL A 288 25.80 6.43 -10.58
C VAL A 288 27.21 6.71 -10.08
N ILE A 289 27.37 7.86 -9.43
CA ILE A 289 28.56 8.19 -8.66
C ILE A 289 28.34 7.77 -7.20
N VAL A 290 29.05 6.74 -6.76
CA VAL A 290 29.01 6.23 -5.38
C VAL A 290 29.91 7.09 -4.50
N SER A 291 29.35 7.71 -3.45
CA SER A 291 30.13 8.53 -2.52
C SER A 291 30.73 7.70 -1.38
N ASP A 292 31.72 8.24 -0.66
CA ASP A 292 32.28 7.63 0.57
C ASP A 292 31.55 8.10 1.86
N LYS A 293 30.45 8.86 1.72
CA LYS A 293 29.69 9.34 2.88
C LYS A 293 29.03 8.17 3.60
N ARG A 294 28.68 8.36 4.88
CA ARG A 294 27.77 7.45 5.57
C ARG A 294 26.41 7.51 4.87
N LYS A 295 25.92 6.38 4.39
CA LYS A 295 24.65 6.26 3.67
C LYS A 295 23.67 5.40 4.43
N VAL A 296 22.40 5.74 4.34
CA VAL A 296 21.29 4.90 4.80
C VAL A 296 20.26 4.80 3.68
N ILE A 297 19.83 3.57 3.40
CA ILE A 297 18.75 3.31 2.45
C ILE A 297 17.42 3.29 3.22
N VAL A 298 16.42 3.96 2.69
CA VAL A 298 15.03 3.87 3.12
C VAL A 298 14.23 3.19 2.00
N ILE A 299 13.61 2.05 2.30
CA ILE A 299 12.72 1.38 1.35
C ILE A 299 11.33 2.02 1.45
N GLY A 300 10.82 2.50 0.31
CA GLY A 300 9.52 3.17 0.22
C GLY A 300 8.34 2.21 0.28
N SER A 301 7.15 2.77 0.06
CA SER A 301 5.89 2.04 0.23
C SER A 301 5.43 1.24 -0.98
N GLY A 302 6.06 1.37 -2.14
CA GLY A 302 5.54 0.78 -3.37
C GLY A 302 4.19 1.39 -3.79
N PRO A 303 3.39 0.70 -4.62
CA PRO A 303 2.10 1.21 -5.08
C PRO A 303 1.12 1.45 -3.92
N ILE A 304 0.32 2.50 -4.06
CA ILE A 304 -0.83 2.72 -3.18
C ILE A 304 -1.85 1.59 -3.42
N ARG A 305 -2.31 0.99 -2.32
CA ARG A 305 -3.43 0.03 -2.28
C ARG A 305 -4.17 0.17 -0.96
N ILE A 306 -5.35 -0.45 -0.86
CA ILE A 306 -6.13 -0.43 0.39
C ILE A 306 -5.29 -1.05 1.51
N GLY A 307 -5.17 -0.34 2.63
CA GLY A 307 -4.31 -0.68 3.75
C GLY A 307 -2.87 -0.17 3.66
N GLN A 308 -2.41 0.28 2.48
CA GLN A 308 -1.06 0.79 2.23
C GLN A 308 -1.13 2.06 1.37
N GLY A 309 -1.36 3.19 2.03
CA GLY A 309 -1.58 4.49 1.38
C GLY A 309 -0.41 5.46 1.53
N ILE A 310 -0.76 6.75 1.43
CA ILE A 310 0.19 7.88 1.48
C ILE A 310 0.82 8.07 2.86
N GLU A 311 0.28 7.43 3.90
CA GLU A 311 0.75 7.53 5.27
C GLU A 311 2.18 6.97 5.40
N PHE A 312 2.47 5.90 4.66
CA PHE A 312 3.81 5.29 4.59
C PHE A 312 4.78 6.08 3.71
N ASP A 313 4.27 6.73 2.66
CA ASP A 313 5.06 7.69 1.89
C ASP A 313 5.49 8.88 2.76
N TYR A 314 4.58 9.44 3.56
CA TYR A 314 4.87 10.48 4.54
C TYR A 314 6.00 10.06 5.49
N CYS A 315 5.94 8.83 6.03
CA CYS A 315 6.98 8.31 6.91
C CYS A 315 8.34 8.20 6.18
N SER A 316 8.34 7.65 4.96
CA SER A 316 9.57 7.53 4.16
C SER A 316 10.20 8.89 3.86
N VAL A 317 9.38 9.89 3.49
CA VAL A 317 9.81 11.27 3.21
C VAL A 317 10.39 11.97 4.44
N ARG A 318 9.77 11.81 5.61
CA ARG A 318 10.30 12.41 6.86
C ARG A 318 11.61 11.77 7.29
N SER A 319 11.75 10.46 7.12
CA SER A 319 12.98 9.73 7.44
C SER A 319 14.17 10.22 6.60
N VAL A 320 14.04 10.28 5.27
CA VAL A 320 15.14 10.73 4.41
C VAL A 320 15.53 12.19 4.67
N LYS A 321 14.55 13.06 4.96
CA LYS A 321 14.83 14.45 5.37
C LYS A 321 15.60 14.51 6.68
N THR A 322 15.21 13.70 7.66
CA THR A 322 15.92 13.62 8.95
C THR A 322 17.34 13.11 8.76
N LEU A 323 17.56 12.07 7.95
CA LEU A 323 18.89 11.55 7.65
C LEU A 323 19.78 12.63 7.03
N ARG A 324 19.26 13.40 6.06
CA ARG A 324 19.96 14.53 5.45
C ARG A 324 20.32 15.60 6.48
N GLU A 325 19.41 15.95 7.39
CA GLU A 325 19.66 16.90 8.49
C GLU A 325 20.78 16.41 9.42
N LEU A 326 20.93 15.09 9.59
CA LEU A 326 22.01 14.46 10.34
C LEU A 326 23.34 14.35 9.55
N GLY A 327 23.39 14.88 8.32
CA GLY A 327 24.56 14.80 7.44
C GLY A 327 24.82 13.39 6.91
N ILE A 328 23.81 12.52 6.89
CA ILE A 328 23.85 11.16 6.34
C ILE A 328 23.27 11.22 4.94
N GLU A 329 23.96 10.60 3.98
CA GLU A 329 23.47 10.50 2.60
C GLU A 329 22.26 9.56 2.57
N SER A 330 21.11 10.13 2.27
CA SER A 330 19.82 9.46 2.23
C SER A 330 19.54 8.89 0.84
N ILE A 331 19.30 7.58 0.77
CA ILE A 331 18.98 6.89 -0.48
C ILE A 331 17.57 6.33 -0.34
N ILE A 332 16.71 6.56 -1.33
CA ILE A 332 15.35 6.02 -1.34
C ILE A 332 15.15 5.09 -2.54
N ILE A 333 14.52 3.94 -2.28
CA ILE A 333 14.11 2.99 -3.32
C ILE A 333 12.58 2.93 -3.31
N ASN A 334 11.92 3.36 -4.39
CA ASN A 334 10.47 3.33 -4.51
C ASN A 334 10.02 3.38 -5.98
N ASN A 335 8.81 2.92 -6.30
CA ASN A 335 8.31 2.82 -7.68
C ASN A 335 6.92 3.46 -7.91
N ASN A 336 6.45 4.26 -6.96
CA ASN A 336 5.13 4.88 -7.04
C ASN A 336 5.22 6.30 -7.61
N PRO A 337 4.65 6.57 -8.81
CA PRO A 337 4.77 7.87 -9.46
C PRO A 337 3.95 8.98 -8.81
N GLU A 338 2.98 8.66 -7.95
CA GLU A 338 2.09 9.64 -7.30
C GLU A 338 2.70 10.25 -6.02
N THR A 339 3.84 9.73 -5.57
CA THR A 339 4.39 10.00 -4.24
C THR A 339 5.47 11.09 -4.21
N VAL A 340 5.65 11.67 -3.02
CA VAL A 340 6.70 12.67 -2.76
C VAL A 340 8.05 11.98 -2.53
N SER A 341 8.07 10.74 -2.02
CA SER A 341 9.33 9.96 -1.92
C SER A 341 10.05 9.79 -3.25
N THR A 342 9.31 9.71 -4.36
CA THR A 342 9.87 9.61 -5.71
C THR A 342 10.07 10.98 -6.37
N ASP A 343 9.97 12.09 -5.64
CA ASP A 343 10.53 13.36 -6.12
C ASP A 343 12.04 13.37 -5.90
N PHE A 344 12.80 13.67 -6.95
CA PHE A 344 14.27 13.61 -6.93
C PHE A 344 14.94 14.61 -5.99
N ASP A 345 14.20 15.57 -5.42
CA ASP A 345 14.71 16.52 -4.43
C ASP A 345 14.48 16.07 -2.97
N THR A 346 13.72 15.00 -2.77
CA THR A 346 13.38 14.47 -1.44
C THR A 346 14.55 13.78 -0.76
N SER A 347 15.36 13.02 -1.51
CA SER A 347 16.52 12.26 -1.02
C SER A 347 17.79 12.63 -1.79
N ASP A 348 18.96 12.22 -1.28
CA ASP A 348 20.24 12.48 -1.92
C ASP A 348 20.46 11.56 -3.13
N LYS A 349 19.82 10.39 -3.12
CA LYS A 349 19.63 9.54 -4.30
C LYS A 349 18.26 8.89 -4.31
N LEU A 350 17.66 8.83 -5.48
CA LEU A 350 16.40 8.15 -5.78
C LEU A 350 16.68 7.03 -6.78
N TYR A 351 16.38 5.79 -6.37
CA TYR A 351 16.29 4.64 -7.27
C TYR A 351 14.82 4.33 -7.53
N PHE A 352 14.37 4.57 -8.76
CA PHE A 352 13.00 4.30 -9.15
C PHE A 352 12.86 2.86 -9.64
N GLU A 353 12.87 1.93 -8.68
CA GLU A 353 13.03 0.50 -8.91
C GLU A 353 11.94 -0.35 -8.24
N PRO A 354 11.65 -1.54 -8.79
CA PRO A 354 10.80 -2.52 -8.12
C PRO A 354 11.31 -2.87 -6.72
N LEU A 355 10.39 -3.00 -5.76
CA LEU A 355 10.71 -3.38 -4.38
C LEU A 355 10.84 -4.90 -4.23
N THR A 356 11.75 -5.49 -5.01
CA THR A 356 12.02 -6.93 -5.00
C THR A 356 13.36 -7.25 -4.33
N LYS A 357 13.55 -8.49 -3.86
CA LYS A 357 14.82 -8.97 -3.29
C LYS A 357 15.99 -8.62 -4.22
N GLU A 358 15.86 -8.96 -5.50
CA GLU A 358 16.90 -8.76 -6.50
C GLU A 358 17.29 -7.28 -6.65
N CYS A 359 16.33 -6.41 -6.98
CA CYS A 359 16.63 -5.01 -7.27
C CYS A 359 17.20 -4.28 -6.05
N VAL A 360 16.69 -4.59 -4.86
CA VAL A 360 17.16 -3.97 -3.61
C VAL A 360 18.57 -4.43 -3.27
N LEU A 361 18.89 -5.72 -3.42
CA LEU A 361 20.25 -6.22 -3.19
C LEU A 361 21.27 -5.64 -4.17
N ASP A 362 20.92 -5.51 -5.46
CA ASP A 362 21.82 -4.91 -6.46
C ASP A 362 22.17 -3.45 -6.10
N ILE A 363 21.21 -2.69 -5.53
CA ILE A 363 21.45 -1.33 -5.04
C ILE A 363 22.29 -1.33 -3.77
N ILE A 364 22.01 -2.23 -2.82
CA ILE A 364 22.78 -2.35 -1.56
C ILE A 364 24.24 -2.71 -1.85
N GLU A 365 24.49 -3.67 -2.74
CA GLU A 365 25.83 -4.06 -3.15
C GLU A 365 26.59 -2.89 -3.81
N LYS A 366 25.88 -2.08 -4.61
CA LYS A 366 26.47 -0.92 -5.27
C LYS A 366 26.80 0.21 -4.30
N GLU A 367 25.87 0.55 -3.42
CA GLU A 367 25.99 1.74 -2.56
C GLU A 367 26.73 1.48 -1.25
N ASN A 368 26.81 0.21 -0.82
CA ASN A 368 27.42 -0.24 0.43
C ASN A 368 27.00 0.63 1.64
N PRO A 369 25.68 0.69 1.97
CA PRO A 369 25.17 1.56 3.02
C PRO A 369 25.53 1.06 4.43
N LEU A 370 25.47 1.95 5.41
CA LEU A 370 25.56 1.59 6.84
C LEU A 370 24.45 0.61 7.25
N GLY A 371 23.29 0.74 6.63
CA GLY A 371 22.16 -0.14 6.83
C GLY A 371 20.89 0.36 6.13
N VAL A 372 19.82 -0.38 6.32
CA VAL A 372 18.54 -0.18 5.62
C VAL A 372 17.41 -0.01 6.63
N ILE A 373 16.57 1.01 6.43
CA ILE A 373 15.34 1.24 7.19
C ILE A 373 14.18 0.66 6.38
N VAL A 374 13.46 -0.27 7.01
CA VAL A 374 12.34 -1.00 6.39
C VAL A 374 10.98 -0.72 7.06
N GLN A 375 10.98 -0.06 8.22
CA GLN A 375 9.82 0.08 9.10
C GLN A 375 8.84 1.19 8.67
N PHE A 376 9.21 2.00 7.68
CA PHE A 376 8.43 3.18 7.26
C PHE A 376 7.67 2.97 5.94
N GLY A 377 8.07 1.99 5.13
CA GLY A 377 7.47 1.67 3.82
C GLY A 377 6.28 0.70 3.87
N GLY A 378 5.62 0.54 5.02
CA GLY A 378 4.49 -0.39 5.14
C GLY A 378 4.86 -1.85 4.88
N GLN A 379 3.91 -2.66 4.42
CA GLN A 379 4.08 -4.11 4.37
C GLN A 379 5.07 -4.56 3.28
N THR A 380 5.09 -3.90 2.11
CA THR A 380 6.01 -4.25 1.03
C THR A 380 7.47 -4.18 1.49
N SER A 381 7.82 -3.12 2.21
CA SER A 381 9.16 -2.94 2.78
C SER A 381 9.47 -3.95 3.89
N ILE A 382 8.52 -4.20 4.81
CA ILE A 382 8.68 -5.15 5.91
C ILE A 382 8.91 -6.58 5.42
N ASN A 383 8.18 -7.00 4.37
CA ASN A 383 8.34 -8.33 3.78
C ASN A 383 9.77 -8.60 3.26
N LEU A 384 10.53 -7.55 2.94
CA LEU A 384 11.91 -7.66 2.50
C LEU A 384 12.89 -7.81 3.68
N ALA A 385 12.52 -7.39 4.90
CA ALA A 385 13.43 -7.30 6.04
C ALA A 385 14.13 -8.63 6.35
N GLY A 386 13.37 -9.71 6.51
CA GLY A 386 13.93 -11.03 6.80
C GLY A 386 14.73 -11.63 5.64
N THR A 387 14.36 -11.31 4.41
CA THR A 387 15.08 -11.75 3.22
C THR A 387 16.42 -11.04 3.08
N LEU A 388 16.46 -9.73 3.32
CA LEU A 388 17.67 -8.92 3.26
C LEU A 388 18.63 -9.25 4.41
N ALA A 389 18.11 -9.44 5.63
CA ALA A 389 18.94 -9.78 6.79
C ALA A 389 19.67 -11.13 6.60
N LYS A 390 19.04 -12.11 5.94
CA LYS A 390 19.68 -13.40 5.61
C LYS A 390 20.89 -13.25 4.66
N GLU A 391 20.91 -12.20 3.84
CA GLU A 391 22.04 -11.87 2.95
C GLU A 391 23.10 -10.99 3.66
N GLY A 392 23.01 -10.82 4.98
CA GLY A 392 23.95 -10.03 5.76
C GLY A 392 23.71 -8.51 5.72
N VAL A 393 22.57 -8.06 5.18
CA VAL A 393 22.19 -6.64 5.19
C VAL A 393 21.85 -6.21 6.61
N ASN A 394 22.46 -5.12 7.06
CA ASN A 394 22.17 -4.52 8.35
C ASN A 394 20.82 -3.77 8.33
N ILE A 395 19.78 -4.39 8.89
CA ILE A 395 18.48 -3.74 9.08
C ILE A 395 18.55 -2.85 10.32
N LEU A 396 18.41 -1.54 10.12
CA LEU A 396 18.48 -0.53 11.19
C LEU A 396 17.13 -0.44 11.92
N GLY A 397 17.15 -0.13 13.22
CA GLY A 397 15.95 0.01 14.05
C GLY A 397 15.53 -1.31 14.69
N THR A 398 14.21 -1.52 14.82
CA THR A 398 13.68 -2.77 15.40
C THR A 398 14.16 -3.98 14.59
N SER A 399 14.70 -4.97 15.30
CA SER A 399 15.32 -6.15 14.68
C SER A 399 14.30 -7.03 13.95
N VAL A 400 14.75 -7.79 12.94
CA VAL A 400 13.91 -8.77 12.24
C VAL A 400 13.35 -9.81 13.21
N GLU A 401 14.15 -10.26 14.18
CA GLU A 401 13.72 -11.17 15.26
C GLU A 401 12.54 -10.58 16.04
N SER A 402 12.62 -9.31 16.43
CA SER A 402 11.56 -8.60 17.15
C SER A 402 10.30 -8.41 16.31
N ILE A 403 10.46 -8.15 15.00
CA ILE A 403 9.34 -8.05 14.06
C ILE A 403 8.66 -9.41 13.95
N ASP A 404 9.42 -10.49 13.80
CA ASP A 404 8.92 -11.85 13.69
C ASP A 404 8.22 -12.31 14.97
N ILE A 405 8.73 -11.98 16.17
CA ILE A 405 8.03 -12.26 17.45
C ILE A 405 6.65 -11.60 17.50
N ALA A 406 6.49 -10.40 16.93
CA ALA A 406 5.23 -9.68 16.96
C ALA A 406 4.25 -10.12 15.87
N GLU A 407 4.75 -10.54 14.70
CA GLU A 407 3.93 -11.04 13.59
C GLU A 407 3.55 -12.53 13.75
N ASP A 408 4.40 -13.35 14.39
CA ASP A 408 4.11 -14.75 14.69
C ASP A 408 3.23 -14.89 15.93
N ARG A 409 2.07 -15.52 15.77
CA ARG A 409 1.07 -15.63 16.84
C ARG A 409 1.58 -16.43 18.04
N ASP A 410 2.23 -17.56 17.83
CA ASP A 410 2.66 -18.43 18.94
C ASP A 410 3.75 -17.73 19.76
N ARG A 411 4.71 -17.09 19.08
CA ARG A 411 5.74 -16.27 19.73
C ARG A 411 5.12 -15.07 20.46
N PHE A 412 4.12 -14.43 19.87
CA PHE A 412 3.43 -13.29 20.47
C PHE A 412 2.59 -13.67 21.69
N LEU A 413 1.88 -14.80 21.65
CA LEU A 413 1.10 -15.31 22.78
C LEU A 413 2.02 -15.65 23.97
N ASN A 414 3.12 -16.36 23.72
CA ASN A 414 4.12 -16.66 24.74
C ASN A 414 4.67 -15.39 25.38
N LEU A 415 4.94 -14.34 24.58
CA LEU A 415 5.37 -13.05 25.09
C LEU A 415 4.31 -12.40 26.00
N LEU A 416 3.04 -12.45 25.62
CA LEU A 416 1.95 -11.91 26.43
C LEU A 416 1.79 -12.67 27.76
N GLU A 417 1.93 -14.00 27.75
CA GLU A 417 1.93 -14.83 28.96
C GLU A 417 3.12 -14.53 29.88
N GLU A 418 4.33 -14.41 29.33
CA GLU A 418 5.53 -14.01 30.08
C GLU A 418 5.37 -12.64 30.74
N LEU A 419 4.68 -11.73 30.06
CA LEU A 419 4.33 -10.41 30.58
C LEU A 419 3.05 -10.44 31.44
N GLY A 420 2.38 -11.56 31.65
CA GLY A 420 1.12 -11.60 32.38
C GLY A 420 0.06 -10.63 31.86
N ILE A 421 0.07 -10.36 30.54
CA ILE A 421 -0.91 -9.52 29.87
C ILE A 421 -2.10 -10.42 29.47
N PRO A 422 -3.36 -10.03 29.76
CA PRO A 422 -4.52 -10.87 29.47
C PRO A 422 -4.68 -11.22 27.99
N LEU A 423 -4.99 -12.49 27.74
CA LEU A 423 -5.29 -13.04 26.43
C LEU A 423 -6.77 -13.41 26.32
N PRO A 424 -7.41 -13.18 25.16
CA PRO A 424 -8.66 -13.85 24.83
C PRO A 424 -8.43 -15.37 24.80
N GLU A 425 -9.41 -16.15 25.26
CA GLU A 425 -9.34 -17.61 25.15
C GLU A 425 -9.35 -18.00 23.66
N GLY A 426 -8.45 -18.86 23.22
CA GLY A 426 -8.32 -19.22 21.80
C GLY A 426 -7.65 -20.56 21.59
N ASP A 427 -7.79 -21.12 20.39
CA ASP A 427 -7.13 -22.36 19.98
C ASP A 427 -7.05 -22.48 18.45
N THR A 428 -6.40 -23.53 17.97
CA THR A 428 -6.11 -23.75 16.55
C THR A 428 -6.81 -25.01 16.03
N ALA A 429 -7.50 -24.89 14.89
CA ALA A 429 -8.22 -25.98 14.24
C ALA A 429 -7.72 -26.24 12.82
N PHE A 430 -7.66 -27.51 12.41
CA PHE A 430 -7.37 -27.94 11.05
C PHE A 430 -8.60 -28.49 10.32
N SER A 431 -9.68 -28.76 11.05
CA SER A 431 -10.94 -29.29 10.51
C SER A 431 -12.15 -28.58 11.10
N PHE A 432 -13.30 -28.68 10.42
CA PHE A 432 -14.56 -28.12 10.93
C PHE A 432 -14.96 -28.75 12.28
N GLU A 433 -14.72 -30.04 12.48
CA GLU A 433 -15.09 -30.70 13.75
C GLU A 433 -14.22 -30.19 14.91
N GLU A 434 -12.90 -30.07 14.71
CA GLU A 434 -12.01 -29.43 15.70
C GLU A 434 -12.44 -27.97 15.97
N ALA A 435 -12.74 -27.23 14.90
CA ALA A 435 -13.16 -25.84 15.01
C ALA A 435 -14.43 -25.68 15.84
N LYS A 436 -15.39 -26.58 15.63
CA LYS A 436 -16.64 -26.63 16.36
C LYS A 436 -16.44 -26.98 17.83
N GLU A 437 -15.61 -27.97 18.14
CA GLU A 437 -15.27 -28.32 19.53
C GLU A 437 -14.64 -27.14 20.28
N ILE A 438 -13.70 -26.45 19.63
CA ILE A 438 -13.06 -25.25 20.16
C ILE A 438 -14.09 -24.12 20.37
N ALA A 439 -14.92 -23.84 19.36
CA ALA A 439 -15.93 -22.77 19.44
C ALA A 439 -16.99 -23.04 20.53
N GLN A 440 -17.37 -24.30 20.75
CA GLN A 440 -18.29 -24.69 21.82
C GLN A 440 -17.64 -24.59 23.21
N ARG A 441 -16.34 -24.90 23.32
CA ARG A 441 -15.57 -24.74 24.57
C ARG A 441 -15.42 -23.27 24.96
N ILE A 442 -15.02 -22.43 24.01
CA ILE A 442 -14.83 -20.97 24.19
C ILE A 442 -16.18 -20.23 24.30
N GLY A 443 -17.21 -20.76 23.62
CA GLY A 443 -18.53 -20.19 23.48
C GLY A 443 -18.60 -19.09 22.41
N TYR A 444 -19.71 -19.04 21.66
CA TYR A 444 -19.96 -18.00 20.66
C TYR A 444 -20.23 -16.62 21.30
N PRO A 445 -20.03 -15.51 20.55
CA PRO A 445 -19.35 -15.47 19.25
C PRO A 445 -17.84 -15.72 19.34
N VAL A 446 -17.27 -16.22 18.24
CA VAL A 446 -15.83 -16.45 18.06
C VAL A 446 -15.34 -15.72 16.83
N LEU A 447 -14.09 -15.27 16.87
CA LEU A 447 -13.39 -14.69 15.73
C LEU A 447 -12.58 -15.80 15.05
N VAL A 448 -12.91 -16.09 13.79
CA VAL A 448 -12.20 -17.09 12.99
C VAL A 448 -11.30 -16.41 11.98
N ARG A 449 -10.07 -16.93 11.83
CA ARG A 449 -9.10 -16.41 10.85
C ARG A 449 -8.10 -17.46 10.39
N PRO A 450 -7.61 -17.41 9.15
CA PRO A 450 -6.49 -18.26 8.73
C PRO A 450 -5.18 -17.81 9.39
N SER A 451 -4.30 -18.75 9.72
CA SER A 451 -3.00 -18.50 10.38
C SER A 451 -1.97 -17.69 9.58
N TYR A 452 -2.16 -17.51 8.27
CA TYR A 452 -1.14 -16.97 7.35
C TYR A 452 -1.53 -15.65 6.67
N VAL A 453 -2.61 -15.00 7.11
CA VAL A 453 -3.15 -13.78 6.50
C VAL A 453 -2.99 -12.56 7.40
N LEU A 454 -2.62 -11.45 6.77
CA LEU A 454 -2.38 -10.14 7.39
C LEU A 454 -3.45 -9.15 6.91
N GLY A 455 -3.81 -8.19 7.77
CA GLY A 455 -4.75 -7.11 7.44
C GLY A 455 -6.21 -7.55 7.34
N GLY A 456 -6.66 -8.44 8.23
CA GLY A 456 -8.07 -8.79 8.35
C GLY A 456 -8.63 -9.74 7.29
N ARG A 457 -7.80 -10.18 6.34
CA ARG A 457 -8.27 -10.89 5.15
C ARG A 457 -8.85 -12.25 5.53
N ALA A 458 -10.09 -12.49 5.10
CA ALA A 458 -10.86 -13.69 5.46
C ALA A 458 -10.99 -13.88 6.99
N MET A 459 -11.00 -12.81 7.78
CA MET A 459 -11.42 -12.86 9.17
C MET A 459 -12.94 -12.72 9.24
N GLU A 460 -13.59 -13.48 10.10
CA GLU A 460 -15.04 -13.41 10.27
C GLU A 460 -15.43 -13.58 11.74
N VAL A 461 -16.47 -12.86 12.17
CA VAL A 461 -17.08 -13.06 13.49
C VAL A 461 -18.23 -14.03 13.31
N VAL A 462 -18.09 -15.21 13.92
CA VAL A 462 -19.02 -16.32 13.78
C VAL A 462 -19.86 -16.43 15.04
N TYR A 463 -21.17 -16.64 14.86
CA TYR A 463 -22.15 -16.57 15.96
C TYR A 463 -22.78 -17.94 16.30
N ASN A 464 -22.64 -18.93 15.42
CA ASN A 464 -23.20 -20.26 15.60
C ASN A 464 -22.49 -21.30 14.73
N ASP A 465 -22.85 -22.57 14.92
CA ASP A 465 -22.25 -23.71 14.19
C ASP A 465 -22.52 -23.65 12.69
N GLU A 466 -23.66 -23.12 12.24
CA GLU A 466 -24.01 -22.99 10.83
C GLU A 466 -23.06 -22.02 10.10
N THR A 467 -22.89 -20.82 10.66
CA THR A 467 -21.97 -19.80 10.11
C THR A 467 -20.51 -20.26 10.18
N LEU A 468 -20.13 -21.00 11.23
CA LEU A 468 -18.79 -21.60 11.32
C LEU A 468 -18.54 -22.57 10.16
N LYS A 469 -19.54 -23.38 9.81
CA LYS A 469 -19.44 -24.37 8.73
C LYS A 469 -19.29 -23.72 7.37
N GLU A 470 -20.08 -22.68 7.10
CA GLU A 470 -20.00 -21.90 5.87
C GLU A 470 -18.61 -21.28 5.70
N TYR A 471 -18.11 -20.63 6.76
CA TYR A 471 -16.76 -20.08 6.78
C TYR A 471 -15.69 -21.15 6.51
N MET A 472 -15.74 -22.29 7.21
CA MET A 472 -14.76 -23.37 7.04
C MET A 472 -14.77 -23.95 5.62
N GLN A 473 -15.93 -24.07 4.98
CA GLN A 473 -16.03 -24.54 3.59
C GLN A 473 -15.39 -23.56 2.60
N LEU A 474 -15.54 -22.25 2.82
CA LEU A 474 -14.91 -21.21 2.02
C LEU A 474 -13.40 -21.12 2.27
N ALA A 475 -12.97 -21.19 3.53
CA ALA A 475 -11.58 -21.03 3.94
C ALA A 475 -10.70 -22.24 3.56
N VAL A 476 -11.19 -23.47 3.75
CA VAL A 476 -10.44 -24.70 3.44
C VAL A 476 -10.23 -24.88 1.92
N GLY A 477 -11.12 -24.34 1.09
CA GLY A 477 -10.95 -24.31 -0.36
C GLY A 477 -9.76 -23.47 -0.85
N LEU A 478 -9.31 -22.50 -0.03
CA LEU A 478 -8.21 -21.58 -0.36
C LEU A 478 -6.84 -22.03 0.18
N SER A 479 -6.81 -22.90 1.21
CA SER A 479 -5.58 -23.53 1.68
C SER A 479 -5.88 -24.78 2.51
N THR A 480 -5.41 -25.94 2.05
CA THR A 480 -5.52 -27.23 2.76
C THR A 480 -4.36 -27.50 3.72
N LYS A 481 -3.38 -26.58 3.83
CA LYS A 481 -2.13 -26.80 4.57
C LYS A 481 -1.94 -25.92 5.80
N HIS A 482 -2.82 -24.94 6.02
CA HIS A 482 -2.65 -23.97 7.10
C HIS A 482 -3.80 -24.04 8.08
N PRO A 483 -3.52 -24.01 9.39
CA PRO A 483 -4.56 -24.02 10.40
C PRO A 483 -5.41 -22.74 10.41
N ILE A 484 -6.60 -22.84 11.00
CA ILE A 484 -7.53 -21.76 11.29
C ILE A 484 -7.51 -21.49 12.79
N LEU A 485 -7.32 -20.23 13.15
CA LEU A 485 -7.33 -19.75 14.52
C LEU A 485 -8.75 -19.38 14.92
N ILE A 486 -9.13 -19.74 16.15
CA ILE A 486 -10.44 -19.48 16.73
C ILE A 486 -10.20 -18.82 18.08
N ASP A 487 -10.43 -17.51 18.13
CA ASP A 487 -10.27 -16.70 19.32
C ASP A 487 -11.67 -16.30 19.86
N LYS A 488 -11.81 -16.15 21.18
CA LYS A 488 -13.02 -15.56 21.77
C LYS A 488 -13.18 -14.16 21.22
N TYR A 489 -14.35 -13.89 20.63
CA TYR A 489 -14.66 -12.52 20.23
C TYR A 489 -14.92 -11.68 21.48
N VAL A 490 -14.00 -10.74 21.75
CA VAL A 490 -14.15 -9.78 22.83
C VAL A 490 -15.00 -8.63 22.32
N GLU A 491 -16.25 -8.59 22.76
CA GLU A 491 -17.13 -7.46 22.45
C GLU A 491 -16.70 -6.25 23.28
N GLY A 492 -16.19 -5.22 22.61
CA GLY A 492 -15.59 -4.10 23.29
C GLY A 492 -15.25 -2.94 22.36
N LYS A 493 -14.68 -1.91 22.96
CA LYS A 493 -14.15 -0.75 22.26
C LYS A 493 -12.73 -1.00 21.84
N GLU A 494 -12.40 -0.65 20.61
CA GLU A 494 -11.02 -0.74 20.13
C GLU A 494 -10.26 0.56 20.44
N VAL A 495 -9.01 0.40 20.85
CA VAL A 495 -8.09 1.49 21.16
C VAL A 495 -6.77 1.21 20.49
N GLU A 496 -6.19 2.21 19.85
CA GLU A 496 -4.88 2.11 19.22
C GLU A 496 -3.91 3.11 19.85
N VAL A 497 -2.65 2.68 19.99
CA VAL A 497 -1.57 3.47 20.58
C VAL A 497 -0.40 3.45 19.63
N ASP A 498 0.02 4.63 19.19
CA ASP A 498 1.31 4.80 18.53
C ASP A 498 2.37 5.21 19.54
N GLY A 499 3.57 4.63 19.41
CA GLY A 499 4.69 4.92 20.29
C GLY A 499 6.02 5.01 19.56
N ILE A 500 7.00 5.55 20.27
CA ILE A 500 8.38 5.69 19.82
C ILE A 500 9.31 5.16 20.91
N CYS A 501 10.23 4.27 20.58
CA CYS A 501 11.15 3.67 21.55
C CYS A 501 12.60 3.81 21.08
N ASP A 502 13.52 4.13 21.99
CA ASP A 502 14.97 4.21 21.72
C ASP A 502 15.73 2.93 22.11
N GLY A 503 14.99 1.85 22.36
CA GLY A 503 15.45 0.57 22.88
C GLY A 503 15.37 0.45 24.41
N GLU A 504 15.24 1.57 25.12
CA GLU A 504 15.18 1.60 26.59
C GLU A 504 13.95 2.34 27.09
N ASP A 505 13.79 3.59 26.66
CA ASP A 505 12.72 4.48 27.06
C ASP A 505 11.64 4.52 25.96
N VAL A 506 10.37 4.58 26.39
CA VAL A 506 9.19 4.55 25.50
C VAL A 506 8.43 5.86 25.64
N LEU A 507 8.16 6.53 24.52
CA LEU A 507 7.36 7.73 24.42
C LEU A 507 6.05 7.37 23.73
N ILE A 508 4.92 7.74 24.35
CA ILE A 508 3.58 7.53 23.81
C ILE A 508 2.99 8.90 23.53
N PRO A 509 2.98 9.39 22.28
CA PRO A 509 2.40 10.68 21.95
C PRO A 509 0.91 10.81 22.27
N GLY A 510 0.17 9.69 22.28
CA GLY A 510 -1.23 9.69 22.65
C GLY A 510 -1.92 8.35 22.41
N ILE A 511 -3.16 8.26 22.89
CA ILE A 511 -4.05 7.10 22.77
C ILE A 511 -5.21 7.50 21.88
N MET A 512 -5.57 6.67 20.90
CA MET A 512 -6.72 6.88 20.03
C MET A 512 -7.83 5.90 20.37
N GLU A 513 -9.04 6.42 20.51
CA GLU A 513 -10.25 5.66 20.81
C GLU A 513 -11.09 5.51 19.54
N HIS A 514 -11.53 4.30 19.21
CA HIS A 514 -12.43 4.08 18.06
C HIS A 514 -13.90 4.30 18.46
N ILE A 515 -14.69 4.83 17.52
CA ILE A 515 -16.15 4.91 17.66
C ILE A 515 -16.78 3.55 17.42
N GLU A 516 -16.38 2.88 16.33
CA GLU A 516 -16.80 1.53 16.00
C GLU A 516 -16.25 0.52 17.02
N ARG A 517 -17.02 -0.54 17.27
CA ARG A 517 -16.60 -1.65 18.13
C ARG A 517 -15.49 -2.46 17.46
N ALA A 518 -14.72 -3.16 18.30
CA ALA A 518 -13.80 -4.18 17.83
C ALA A 518 -14.54 -5.14 16.88
N GLY A 519 -13.91 -5.48 15.75
CA GLY A 519 -14.55 -6.22 14.66
C GLY A 519 -14.79 -5.37 13.41
N VAL A 520 -14.77 -4.03 13.52
CA VAL A 520 -14.50 -3.14 12.38
C VAL A 520 -13.01 -2.82 12.38
N HIS A 521 -12.33 -3.07 11.26
CA HIS A 521 -10.90 -2.86 11.14
C HIS A 521 -10.51 -1.40 11.43
N SER A 522 -9.49 -1.16 12.26
CA SER A 522 -8.96 0.17 12.63
C SER A 522 -8.88 1.20 11.49
N GLY A 523 -8.40 0.77 10.31
CA GLY A 523 -8.34 1.59 9.11
C GLY A 523 -9.70 2.16 8.63
N ASP A 524 -10.78 1.41 8.84
CA ASP A 524 -12.17 1.77 8.50
C ASP A 524 -12.94 2.36 9.68
N SER A 525 -12.33 2.44 10.86
CA SER A 525 -12.92 3.06 12.03
C SER A 525 -12.68 4.56 12.05
N ILE A 526 -13.62 5.29 12.63
CA ILE A 526 -13.44 6.66 13.08
C ILE A 526 -12.68 6.61 14.40
N SER A 527 -11.53 7.29 14.46
CA SER A 527 -10.68 7.33 15.65
C SER A 527 -10.60 8.74 16.23
N ILE A 528 -10.53 8.82 17.55
CA ILE A 528 -10.60 10.06 18.33
C ILE A 528 -9.36 10.17 19.22
N TYR A 529 -8.68 11.30 19.13
CA TYR A 529 -7.61 11.69 20.05
C TYR A 529 -7.91 13.04 20.70
N PRO A 530 -7.72 13.22 22.02
CA PRO A 530 -7.54 12.16 23.01
C PRO A 530 -8.83 11.32 23.23
N PRO A 531 -8.77 10.19 23.95
CA PRO A 531 -9.95 9.38 24.26
C PRO A 531 -10.99 10.19 25.01
N GLN A 532 -12.28 9.99 24.69
CA GLN A 532 -13.40 10.74 25.26
C GLN A 532 -14.16 9.96 26.33
N THR A 533 -14.10 8.63 26.30
CA THR A 533 -14.91 7.79 27.21
C THR A 533 -14.09 6.83 28.07
N LEU A 534 -12.78 6.73 27.84
CA LEU A 534 -11.91 5.88 28.65
C LEU A 534 -11.64 6.53 30.01
N ASP A 535 -11.83 5.76 31.09
CA ASP A 535 -11.41 6.16 32.43
C ASP A 535 -9.88 6.10 32.59
N GLU A 536 -9.38 6.77 33.62
CA GLU A 536 -7.95 6.91 33.86
C GLU A 536 -7.26 5.58 34.22
N ASP A 537 -7.94 4.65 34.91
CA ASP A 537 -7.35 3.35 35.26
C ASP A 537 -7.15 2.49 34.00
N THR A 538 -8.13 2.53 33.10
CA THR A 538 -8.05 1.88 31.78
C THR A 538 -6.94 2.50 30.93
N LYS A 539 -6.83 3.84 30.88
CA LYS A 539 -5.72 4.53 30.19
C LYS A 539 -4.36 4.13 30.76
N ASN A 540 -4.23 4.08 32.09
CA ASN A 540 -2.99 3.68 32.76
C ASN A 540 -2.61 2.23 32.44
N THR A 541 -3.59 1.33 32.35
CA THR A 541 -3.38 -0.07 31.95
C THR A 541 -2.89 -0.16 30.51
N VAL A 542 -3.50 0.58 29.59
CA VAL A 542 -3.06 0.67 28.19
C VAL A 542 -1.61 1.18 28.11
N VAL A 543 -1.27 2.22 28.87
CA VAL A 543 0.09 2.77 28.94
C VAL A 543 1.09 1.74 29.50
N ASP A 544 0.76 1.05 30.59
CA ASP A 544 1.61 -0.01 31.18
C ASP A 544 1.91 -1.11 30.15
N TYR A 545 0.86 -1.69 29.56
CA TYR A 545 1.02 -2.76 28.56
C TYR A 545 1.84 -2.29 27.38
N THR A 546 1.62 -1.05 26.91
CA THR A 546 2.38 -0.46 25.81
C THR A 546 3.88 -0.39 26.14
N VAL A 547 4.24 0.13 27.32
CA VAL A 547 5.64 0.25 27.74
C VAL A 547 6.30 -1.12 27.89
N ARG A 548 5.60 -2.09 28.49
CA ARG A 548 6.12 -3.44 28.73
C ARG A 548 6.34 -4.20 27.44
N LEU A 549 5.39 -4.14 26.50
CA LEU A 549 5.51 -4.75 25.18
C LEU A 549 6.65 -4.15 24.37
N ALA A 550 6.73 -2.82 24.30
CA ALA A 550 7.79 -2.15 23.55
C ALA A 550 9.20 -2.50 24.06
N LYS A 551 9.36 -2.59 25.39
CA LYS A 551 10.62 -3.01 26.03
C LYS A 551 10.93 -4.48 25.78
N ALA A 552 9.95 -5.37 25.93
CA ALA A 552 10.17 -6.80 25.76
C ALA A 552 10.52 -7.16 24.30
N LEU A 553 9.88 -6.49 23.34
CA LEU A 553 10.21 -6.59 21.91
C LEU A 553 11.49 -5.83 21.53
N LYS A 554 12.10 -5.08 22.45
CA LYS A 554 13.32 -4.27 22.19
C LYS A 554 13.16 -3.35 20.98
N ILE A 555 12.01 -2.67 20.92
CA ILE A 555 11.66 -1.82 19.78
C ILE A 555 12.64 -0.64 19.69
N VAL A 556 13.10 -0.32 18.48
CA VAL A 556 13.89 0.89 18.19
C VAL A 556 13.26 1.59 16.98
N GLY A 557 12.64 2.73 17.22
CA GLY A 557 11.87 3.49 16.24
C GLY A 557 10.38 3.53 16.56
N LEU A 558 9.54 3.49 15.53
CA LEU A 558 8.08 3.55 15.65
C LEU A 558 7.47 2.17 15.90
N PHE A 559 6.36 2.17 16.62
CA PHE A 559 5.49 1.01 16.75
C PHE A 559 4.04 1.44 16.98
N ASN A 560 3.13 0.49 16.79
CA ASN A 560 1.71 0.64 17.05
C ASN A 560 1.19 -0.59 17.79
N ILE A 561 0.27 -0.41 18.73
CA ILE A 561 -0.40 -1.49 19.45
C ILE A 561 -1.89 -1.25 19.40
N GLN A 562 -2.64 -2.30 19.09
CA GLN A 562 -4.09 -2.29 19.12
C GLN A 562 -4.59 -3.09 20.31
N PHE A 563 -5.60 -2.55 20.98
CA PHE A 563 -6.22 -3.09 22.17
C PHE A 563 -7.73 -3.19 21.97
N VAL A 564 -8.35 -4.15 22.66
CA VAL A 564 -9.80 -4.18 22.87
C VAL A 564 -10.09 -4.07 24.36
N ILE A 565 -11.06 -3.23 24.70
CA ILE A 565 -11.50 -2.97 26.06
C ILE A 565 -12.92 -3.49 26.18
N ASP A 566 -13.10 -4.52 27.01
CA ASP A 566 -14.43 -5.11 27.21
C ASP A 566 -15.34 -4.24 28.07
N ARG A 567 -16.60 -4.66 28.24
CA ARG A 567 -17.62 -3.94 29.03
C ARG A 567 -17.28 -3.84 30.53
N HIS A 568 -16.26 -4.56 31.01
CA HIS A 568 -15.76 -4.54 32.37
C HIS A 568 -14.44 -3.78 32.49
N ASN A 569 -14.08 -2.97 31.49
CA ASN A 569 -12.84 -2.20 31.41
C ASN A 569 -11.57 -3.06 31.43
N LYS A 570 -11.67 -4.35 31.08
CA LYS A 570 -10.50 -5.21 30.97
C LYS A 570 -9.87 -5.02 29.58
N VAL A 571 -8.57 -4.73 29.60
CA VAL A 571 -7.76 -4.46 28.40
C VAL A 571 -7.14 -5.76 27.90
N TYR A 572 -7.34 -6.06 26.61
CA TYR A 572 -6.69 -7.15 25.90
C TYR A 572 -5.91 -6.61 24.72
N VAL A 573 -4.79 -7.24 24.38
CA VAL A 573 -3.97 -6.86 23.22
C VAL A 573 -4.44 -7.63 22.00
N ILE A 574 -4.69 -6.92 20.90
CA ILE A 574 -5.06 -7.51 19.61
C ILE A 574 -3.78 -7.88 18.85
N GLU A 575 -2.94 -6.88 18.58
CA GLU A 575 -1.69 -7.02 17.82
C GLU A 575 -0.69 -5.93 18.19
N VAL A 576 0.59 -6.21 17.95
CA VAL A 576 1.68 -5.23 18.01
C VAL A 576 2.33 -5.16 16.63
N ASN A 577 2.45 -3.94 16.11
CA ASN A 577 3.10 -3.63 14.85
C ASN A 577 4.40 -2.87 15.15
N PRO A 578 5.58 -3.51 15.18
CA PRO A 578 6.87 -2.86 15.45
C PRO A 578 7.40 -2.05 14.25
N ARG A 579 6.53 -1.21 13.69
CA ARG A 579 6.73 -0.41 12.49
C ARG A 579 5.84 0.83 12.52
N ALA A 580 5.98 1.71 11.53
CA ALA A 580 5.02 2.79 11.34
C ALA A 580 3.60 2.23 11.10
N SER A 581 2.61 2.88 11.70
CA SER A 581 1.19 2.71 11.39
C SER A 581 0.70 3.82 10.47
N ARG A 582 -0.54 3.67 9.99
CA ARG A 582 -1.19 4.70 9.16
C ARG A 582 -1.56 5.96 9.96
N THR A 583 -1.62 5.88 11.28
CA THR A 583 -2.05 6.97 12.16
C THR A 583 -0.91 7.90 12.57
N ILE A 584 0.35 7.53 12.29
CA ILE A 584 1.54 8.35 12.55
C ILE A 584 1.42 9.79 12.00
N PRO A 585 0.96 10.05 10.76
CA PRO A 585 0.82 11.41 10.26
C PRO A 585 -0.26 12.21 11.00
N VAL A 586 -1.35 11.56 11.42
CA VAL A 586 -2.43 12.17 12.21
C VAL A 586 -1.89 12.55 13.58
N MET A 587 -1.30 11.60 14.28
CA MET A 587 -0.73 11.81 15.62
C MET A 587 0.38 12.85 15.60
N SER A 588 1.26 12.84 14.61
CA SER A 588 2.32 13.84 14.49
C SER A 588 1.77 15.26 14.32
N LYS A 589 0.69 15.42 13.54
CA LYS A 589 0.05 16.72 13.31
C LYS A 589 -0.68 17.25 14.55
N VAL A 590 -1.35 16.38 15.30
CA VAL A 590 -2.22 16.80 16.42
C VAL A 590 -1.43 16.96 17.72
N THR A 591 -0.43 16.11 17.96
CA THR A 591 0.44 16.20 19.15
C THR A 591 1.57 17.22 18.96
N GLY A 592 1.91 17.55 17.70
CA GLY A 592 3.06 18.39 17.37
C GLY A 592 4.41 17.67 17.52
N ILE A 593 4.42 16.38 17.86
CA ILE A 593 5.64 15.57 17.93
C ILE A 593 5.97 15.08 16.51
N PRO A 594 7.14 15.42 15.95
CA PRO A 594 7.56 14.90 14.64
C PRO A 594 8.00 13.44 14.78
N MET A 595 7.05 12.52 14.92
CA MET A 595 7.28 11.16 15.41
C MET A 595 8.31 10.41 14.55
N VAL A 596 8.22 10.55 13.23
CA VAL A 596 9.14 9.89 12.30
C VAL A 596 10.57 10.42 12.42
N ASP A 597 10.74 11.73 12.63
CA ASP A 597 12.04 12.35 12.82
C ASP A 597 12.70 11.88 14.12
N VAL A 598 11.91 11.79 15.21
CA VAL A 598 12.37 11.26 16.50
C VAL A 598 12.76 9.80 16.35
N ALA A 599 11.91 8.98 15.72
CA ALA A 599 12.19 7.57 15.48
C ALA A 599 13.44 7.36 14.62
N THR A 600 13.62 8.17 13.57
CA THR A 600 14.80 8.11 12.70
C THR A 600 16.07 8.43 13.50
N LYS A 601 16.03 9.43 14.39
CA LYS A 601 17.15 9.73 15.29
C LYS A 601 17.45 8.57 16.25
N PHE A 602 16.43 7.90 16.80
CA PHE A 602 16.63 6.72 17.64
C PHE A 602 17.25 5.54 16.87
N ILE A 603 16.78 5.29 15.65
CA ILE A 603 17.38 4.31 14.74
C ILE A 603 18.86 4.64 14.48
N MET A 604 19.21 5.93 14.44
CA MET A 604 20.59 6.40 14.31
C MET A 604 21.38 6.48 15.62
N GLY A 605 20.82 6.02 16.74
CA GLY A 605 21.49 5.88 18.03
C GLY A 605 21.35 7.06 19.00
N TYR A 606 20.53 8.06 18.70
CA TYR A 606 20.20 9.11 19.65
C TYR A 606 19.30 8.56 20.77
N LYS A 607 19.39 9.13 21.97
CA LYS A 607 18.54 8.75 23.10
C LYS A 607 17.40 9.75 23.30
N MET A 608 16.30 9.27 23.87
CA MET A 608 15.08 10.06 24.08
C MET A 608 15.31 11.33 24.89
N ARG A 609 16.08 11.21 25.98
CA ARG A 609 16.36 12.30 26.90
C ARG A 609 17.21 13.40 26.25
N ASP A 610 18.09 13.04 25.32
CA ASP A 610 18.92 13.99 24.58
C ASP A 610 18.11 14.86 23.61
N LEU A 611 16.94 14.35 23.18
CA LEU A 611 15.99 15.06 22.33
C LEU A 611 14.96 15.87 23.13
N GLY A 612 15.05 15.87 24.48
CA GLY A 612 14.18 16.64 25.36
C GLY A 612 12.82 16.00 25.63
N TYR A 613 12.65 14.69 25.33
CA TYR A 613 11.41 13.97 25.63
C TYR A 613 11.50 13.22 26.96
N THR A 614 10.35 13.09 27.63
CA THR A 614 10.19 12.29 28.84
C THR A 614 9.50 10.96 28.52
N PRO A 615 9.96 9.83 29.08
CA PRO A 615 9.31 8.54 28.88
C PRO A 615 7.88 8.51 29.45
N GLY A 616 7.01 7.70 28.84
CA GLY A 616 5.61 7.52 29.22
C GLY A 616 4.62 8.21 28.26
N LEU A 617 3.40 8.41 28.74
CA LEU A 617 2.33 9.12 28.03
C LEU A 617 2.65 10.62 27.98
N TYR A 618 2.70 11.16 26.77
CA TYR A 618 2.87 12.58 26.53
C TYR A 618 1.58 13.33 26.91
N LYS A 619 1.73 14.62 27.23
CA LYS A 619 0.59 15.45 27.62
C LYS A 619 -0.43 15.51 26.49
N GLU A 620 -1.69 15.20 26.80
CA GLU A 620 -2.81 15.32 25.86
C GLU A 620 -2.92 16.74 25.28
N SER A 621 -3.31 16.83 24.01
CA SER A 621 -3.51 18.11 23.32
C SER A 621 -4.76 18.82 23.86
N GLU A 622 -4.77 20.16 23.80
CA GLU A 622 -6.00 20.93 24.07
C GLU A 622 -7.08 20.77 22.99
N PHE A 623 -6.72 20.15 21.87
CA PHE A 623 -7.62 19.90 20.75
C PHE A 623 -8.01 18.43 20.68
N VAL A 624 -9.29 18.20 20.40
CA VAL A 624 -9.81 16.92 19.96
C VAL A 624 -9.66 16.83 18.44
N ALA A 625 -9.03 15.75 17.98
CA ALA A 625 -8.96 15.36 16.59
C ALA A 625 -9.77 14.09 16.36
N VAL A 626 -10.59 14.12 15.31
CA VAL A 626 -11.37 12.97 14.86
C VAL A 626 -10.90 12.64 13.44
N LYS A 627 -10.34 11.45 13.26
CA LYS A 627 -10.02 10.88 11.95
C LYS A 627 -11.23 10.07 11.47
N ALA A 628 -11.68 10.32 10.24
CA ALA A 628 -12.75 9.55 9.61
C ALA A 628 -12.27 8.93 8.28
N PRO A 629 -12.65 7.68 7.98
CA PRO A 629 -12.32 7.01 6.72
C PRO A 629 -13.12 7.57 5.54
N VAL A 630 -12.57 7.42 4.33
CA VAL A 630 -13.23 7.74 3.06
C VAL A 630 -13.30 6.48 2.19
N PHE A 631 -14.50 6.13 1.76
CA PHE A 631 -14.78 4.94 0.97
C PHE A 631 -15.01 5.24 -0.51
N SER A 632 -14.63 4.31 -1.38
CA SER A 632 -14.85 4.40 -2.83
C SER A 632 -16.05 3.56 -3.32
N PHE A 633 -17.01 3.23 -2.45
CA PHE A 633 -18.15 2.36 -2.78
C PHE A 633 -19.00 2.85 -3.96
N ALA A 634 -19.14 4.16 -4.15
CA ALA A 634 -19.83 4.73 -5.31
C ALA A 634 -19.18 4.34 -6.67
N LYS A 635 -17.92 3.91 -6.66
CA LYS A 635 -17.20 3.42 -7.85
C LYS A 635 -17.22 1.90 -8.01
N LEU A 636 -17.68 1.18 -6.98
CA LEU A 636 -17.70 -0.27 -6.90
C LEU A 636 -19.13 -0.73 -6.58
N THR A 637 -20.07 -0.48 -7.49
CA THR A 637 -21.51 -0.63 -7.22
C THR A 637 -21.97 -2.06 -6.95
N THR A 638 -21.15 -3.06 -7.27
CA THR A 638 -21.46 -4.49 -7.06
C THR A 638 -20.79 -5.06 -5.82
N VAL A 639 -20.14 -4.22 -5.00
CA VAL A 639 -19.46 -4.70 -3.77
C VAL A 639 -20.29 -4.38 -2.55
N ASP A 640 -20.22 -5.31 -1.60
CA ASP A 640 -20.84 -5.14 -0.30
C ASP A 640 -20.19 -4.00 0.49
N THR A 641 -21.03 -3.04 0.89
CA THR A 641 -20.64 -1.81 1.58
C THR A 641 -20.54 -1.97 3.09
N PHE A 642 -20.81 -3.16 3.63
CA PHE A 642 -20.71 -3.42 5.07
C PHE A 642 -19.24 -3.33 5.52
N LEU A 643 -19.04 -2.77 6.71
CA LEU A 643 -17.75 -2.76 7.40
C LEU A 643 -17.54 -4.07 8.14
N GLY A 644 -16.29 -4.45 8.32
CA GLY A 644 -15.92 -5.68 9.01
C GLY A 644 -14.43 -5.70 9.33
N PRO A 645 -13.87 -6.88 9.62
CA PRO A 645 -12.49 -7.00 10.06
C PRO A 645 -11.49 -6.80 8.91
N GLU A 646 -11.94 -6.78 7.65
CA GLU A 646 -11.10 -6.42 6.51
C GLU A 646 -11.30 -4.94 6.09
N MET A 647 -10.20 -4.20 6.03
CA MET A 647 -10.19 -2.78 5.61
C MET A 647 -10.63 -2.61 4.14
N LYS A 648 -11.48 -1.62 3.89
CA LYS A 648 -12.02 -1.24 2.56
C LYS A 648 -11.87 0.25 2.23
N SER A 649 -11.53 1.10 3.19
CA SER A 649 -11.34 2.54 2.98
C SER A 649 -10.12 2.83 2.09
N THR A 650 -10.22 3.94 1.37
CA THR A 650 -9.22 4.38 0.37
C THR A 650 -8.45 5.63 0.79
N GLY A 651 -8.81 6.22 1.92
CA GLY A 651 -8.18 7.41 2.46
C GLY A 651 -8.88 7.86 3.75
N GLU A 652 -8.48 9.01 4.25
CA GLU A 652 -8.94 9.54 5.52
C GLU A 652 -8.99 11.08 5.52
N VAL A 653 -9.79 11.61 6.44
CA VAL A 653 -9.91 13.04 6.71
C VAL A 653 -9.82 13.28 8.21
N MET A 654 -9.51 14.51 8.61
CA MET A 654 -9.34 14.87 10.01
C MET A 654 -10.12 16.14 10.34
N GLY A 655 -11.01 16.06 11.33
CA GLY A 655 -11.68 17.19 11.95
C GLY A 655 -11.00 17.56 13.27
N ILE A 656 -10.68 18.85 13.47
CA ILE A 656 -10.05 19.33 14.71
C ILE A 656 -10.89 20.45 15.32
N SER A 657 -11.09 20.38 16.63
CA SER A 657 -11.72 21.42 17.45
C SER A 657 -11.35 21.22 18.92
N LYS A 658 -11.54 22.26 19.76
CA LYS A 658 -11.49 22.07 21.23
C LYS A 658 -12.68 21.28 21.76
N ASP A 659 -13.77 21.27 20.99
CA ASP A 659 -15.00 20.56 21.30
C ASP A 659 -15.11 19.28 20.45
N TYR A 660 -15.35 18.14 21.10
CA TYR A 660 -15.45 16.83 20.48
C TYR A 660 -16.54 16.77 19.39
N HIS A 661 -17.75 17.28 19.66
CA HIS A 661 -18.86 17.20 18.72
C HIS A 661 -18.60 18.03 17.47
N ILE A 662 -17.96 19.20 17.60
CA ILE A 662 -17.54 20.02 16.46
C ILE A 662 -16.43 19.32 15.66
N ALA A 663 -15.47 18.66 16.32
CA ALA A 663 -14.41 17.91 15.64
C ALA A 663 -15.01 16.73 14.85
N LEU A 664 -15.92 15.98 15.46
CA LEU A 664 -16.65 14.89 14.82
C LEU A 664 -17.47 15.39 13.62
N TYR A 665 -18.24 16.46 13.79
CA TYR A 665 -19.01 17.06 12.70
C TYR A 665 -18.13 17.43 11.51
N LYS A 666 -16.99 18.09 11.76
CA LYS A 666 -16.03 18.44 10.70
C LYS A 666 -15.49 17.20 9.99
N ALA A 667 -15.16 16.14 10.73
CA ALA A 667 -14.65 14.90 10.15
C ALA A 667 -15.69 14.22 9.27
N LEU A 668 -16.95 14.12 9.74
CA LEU A 668 -18.06 13.53 8.97
C LEU A 668 -18.36 14.35 7.70
N VAL A 669 -18.41 15.68 7.79
CA VAL A 669 -18.63 16.52 6.60
C VAL A 669 -17.46 16.39 5.62
N ALA A 670 -16.22 16.37 6.11
CA ALA A 670 -15.04 16.21 5.28
C ALA A 670 -14.98 14.83 4.59
N SER A 671 -15.52 13.78 5.21
CA SER A 671 -15.59 12.44 4.60
C SER A 671 -16.68 12.32 3.52
N GLY A 672 -17.46 13.39 3.32
CA GLY A 672 -18.51 13.50 2.31
C GLY A 672 -19.90 13.16 2.83
N LEU A 673 -20.07 12.91 4.14
CA LEU A 673 -21.38 12.69 4.73
C LEU A 673 -22.18 13.99 4.78
N LYS A 674 -23.44 13.91 4.39
CA LYS A 674 -24.41 14.98 4.56
C LYS A 674 -25.27 14.65 5.77
N ILE A 675 -25.10 15.41 6.85
CA ILE A 675 -25.90 15.22 8.07
C ILE A 675 -27.24 15.94 7.86
N PRO A 676 -28.37 15.20 7.82
CA PRO A 676 -29.67 15.81 7.65
C PRO A 676 -30.07 16.59 8.92
N SER A 677 -30.78 17.70 8.74
CA SER A 677 -31.34 18.50 9.85
C SER A 677 -32.78 18.11 10.20
N GLY A 678 -33.33 17.07 9.57
CA GLY A 678 -34.70 16.59 9.73
C GLY A 678 -35.07 15.62 8.60
N GLY A 679 -36.25 15.01 8.69
CA GLY A 679 -36.76 14.05 7.71
C GLY A 679 -37.16 12.73 8.36
N SER A 680 -37.12 11.64 7.59
CA SER A 680 -37.42 10.29 8.08
C SER A 680 -36.15 9.46 8.19
N VAL A 681 -36.02 8.68 9.27
CA VAL A 681 -34.92 7.73 9.51
C VAL A 681 -35.47 6.30 9.44
N LEU A 682 -34.79 5.43 8.68
CA LEU A 682 -35.07 4.01 8.64
C LEU A 682 -34.21 3.27 9.67
N LEU A 683 -34.85 2.55 10.58
CA LEU A 683 -34.24 1.66 11.56
C LEU A 683 -34.40 0.20 11.09
N SER A 684 -33.31 -0.41 10.66
CA SER A 684 -33.25 -1.83 10.31
C SER A 684 -32.00 -2.42 10.94
N VAL A 685 -32.16 -3.02 12.11
CA VAL A 685 -31.07 -3.49 12.98
C VAL A 685 -31.21 -4.99 13.25
N ALA A 686 -30.09 -5.67 13.49
CA ALA A 686 -30.09 -7.07 13.88
C ALA A 686 -30.79 -7.26 15.25
N ASP A 687 -31.35 -8.44 15.49
CA ASP A 687 -32.13 -8.72 16.71
C ASP A 687 -31.36 -8.44 18.01
N ARG A 688 -30.05 -8.72 18.00
CA ARG A 688 -29.14 -8.48 19.13
C ARG A 688 -28.93 -7.00 19.46
N ASP A 689 -29.07 -6.12 18.48
CA ASP A 689 -28.79 -4.68 18.59
C ASP A 689 -30.07 -3.88 18.87
N LYS A 690 -31.24 -4.54 18.92
CA LYS A 690 -32.53 -3.89 19.16
C LYS A 690 -32.58 -3.13 20.48
N THR A 691 -32.00 -3.68 21.55
CA THR A 691 -32.01 -3.04 22.87
C THR A 691 -31.26 -1.71 22.86
N GLU A 692 -30.07 -1.68 22.25
CA GLU A 692 -29.26 -0.45 22.13
C GLU A 692 -29.89 0.56 21.16
N CYS A 693 -30.56 0.07 20.11
CA CYS A 693 -31.26 0.91 19.15
C CYS A 693 -32.39 1.74 19.80
N ILE A 694 -32.96 1.31 20.94
CA ILE A 694 -34.04 2.04 21.62
C ILE A 694 -33.57 3.44 22.04
N GLU A 695 -32.38 3.54 22.64
CA GLU A 695 -31.84 4.83 23.11
C GLU A 695 -31.55 5.78 21.93
N ILE A 696 -31.01 5.23 20.83
CA ILE A 696 -30.74 5.98 19.60
C ILE A 696 -32.06 6.46 18.95
N ALA A 697 -33.06 5.59 18.88
CA ALA A 697 -34.37 5.90 18.35
C ALA A 697 -35.04 7.03 19.15
N GLN A 698 -34.98 6.96 20.48
CA GLN A 698 -35.51 8.01 21.35
C GLN A 698 -34.82 9.35 21.08
N ALA A 699 -33.49 9.38 21.03
CA ALA A 699 -32.73 10.60 20.74
C ALA A 699 -33.08 11.22 19.38
N LEU A 700 -33.27 10.39 18.34
CA LEU A 700 -33.69 10.86 17.02
C LEU A 700 -35.13 11.40 17.02
N SER A 701 -36.03 10.75 17.75
CA SER A 701 -37.41 11.21 17.94
C SER A 701 -37.45 12.58 18.64
N ASP A 702 -36.65 12.75 19.70
CA ASP A 702 -36.54 13.99 20.45
C ASP A 702 -35.99 15.15 19.61
N LEU A 703 -35.15 14.84 18.62
CA LEU A 703 -34.66 15.80 17.60
C LEU A 703 -35.70 16.11 16.50
N GLY A 704 -36.87 15.47 16.52
CA GLY A 704 -37.97 15.70 15.58
C GLY A 704 -37.90 14.90 14.27
N PHE A 705 -37.13 13.81 14.21
CA PHE A 705 -37.13 12.90 13.06
C PHE A 705 -38.34 11.97 13.09
N ASN A 706 -38.88 11.65 11.92
CA ASN A 706 -39.88 10.60 11.76
C ASN A 706 -39.18 9.24 11.70
N LEU A 707 -39.53 8.32 12.58
CA LEU A 707 -38.92 6.98 12.59
C LEU A 707 -39.75 6.00 11.78
N VAL A 708 -39.08 5.23 10.93
CA VAL A 708 -39.66 4.10 10.18
C VAL A 708 -38.79 2.88 10.49
N ALA A 709 -39.39 1.71 10.69
CA ALA A 709 -38.64 0.49 10.98
C ALA A 709 -39.03 -0.64 10.02
N SER A 710 -38.07 -1.53 9.70
CA SER A 710 -38.36 -2.74 8.93
C SER A 710 -39.09 -3.78 9.80
N GLU A 711 -39.94 -4.61 9.19
CA GLU A 711 -40.61 -5.71 9.89
C GLU A 711 -39.58 -6.69 10.47
N ALA A 712 -39.75 -7.10 11.72
CA ALA A 712 -38.85 -8.04 12.37
C ALA A 712 -38.96 -9.43 11.71
N HIS A 713 -37.84 -10.07 11.37
CA HIS A 713 -37.82 -11.45 10.86
C HIS A 713 -38.19 -12.52 11.90
N THR A 714 -38.52 -12.12 13.13
CA THR A 714 -39.07 -12.99 14.16
C THR A 714 -40.25 -12.29 14.82
N PRO A 715 -41.42 -12.93 14.96
CA PRO A 715 -42.61 -12.31 15.54
C PRO A 715 -42.35 -12.02 17.02
N ILE A 716 -41.98 -10.78 17.33
CA ILE A 716 -42.03 -10.26 18.69
C ILE A 716 -43.50 -10.04 19.00
N SER A 717 -43.99 -10.77 20.00
CA SER A 717 -45.34 -10.61 20.56
C SER A 717 -45.62 -9.13 20.85
N PRO A 718 -46.80 -8.60 20.51
CA PRO A 718 -47.07 -7.17 20.54
C PRO A 718 -47.21 -6.69 21.97
N VAL A 719 -46.16 -6.05 22.52
CA VAL A 719 -46.30 -5.17 23.68
C VAL A 719 -45.46 -3.90 23.48
N SER A 720 -46.20 -2.82 23.26
CA SER A 720 -45.93 -1.39 23.43
C SER A 720 -44.77 -0.71 22.67
N ALA A 721 -45.20 -0.03 21.60
CA ALA A 721 -44.94 1.37 21.23
C ALA A 721 -43.99 2.21 22.09
#